data_AF-A0A0V0XMD3-F1
#
_entry.id   AF-A0A0V0XMD3-F1
#
_cell.length_a   1.000
_cell.length_b   1.000
_cell.length_c   1.000
_cell.angle_alpha   90.00
_cell.angle_beta   90.00
_cell.angle_gamma   90.00
#
_symmetry.space_group_name_H-M   'P 1'
#
loop_
_entity.id
_entity.type
_entity.pdbx_description
1 polymer ?
#
loop_
_entity_poly.entity_id
_entity_poly.type
_entity_poly.pdbx_seq_one_letter_code
_entity_poly.pdbx_strand_id
1 'polypeptide(L)'
;LFIVLFCSAAMTMSNSDTKLVDWISDIIDLGPGALMERIIREERELIKPDSQSSKHFSLLENQPKNRYRDIPCLDHSRVLLRGSPSDYIHANWVTVPELGVRVILSQAPKDNTLSDFWDVILQENITLMVNLTKAQEIEIGKCLKYYPEVHKSLKCQGVQNIVVICVKVRKMAFFNKIKLVLYCKNSGQRRKVYLFTYNEWPDHEVPSCDQFVQFVLYMIKCMKKMNNEQHMLIHCSAGVGRSGTLIASIRLLLQLQAGERPNVFQMVNSIRQERARAVQGLNQYKLLYCVILHYYTLLKHAPSDKVAAVKQLIASLLPNEQNVHYAHRRMSELRKENSPRLDSSGTAMEKSAVSKLDQTAALSLIAEEKEAENVVRPLSSVALTATEQPVGSPNLKGAAKCTSSKGFLDKRKVFAKQTASPKQTKSADKNKPTEKVDASKNVGALKPQKSGQSGKTKKSSNKLPELIACGNQCPSEAWSLLGDKVVGFIESVIDQAESDEELSRLLLLIAYYLPVSEQRWSMHRSRLSDSIERISDEAFLCLVHAFMLRRSIPNSIFPILDLQIRRRLDRFTFDDLGLISLAYFKCCRRFQYGHVGRYLAVRLENHLATVDEVQNVPVAAVLKQLRYVQQGDLSNLLPSILRRFAELPSVSLKLVTWIHAAYFATRLCLFDEKFTKSLFEKVRANKGEIRAKDASVLLHYLALFDYSADGMDQFLVNVFETEPIAIKSVIKFPETLTSALRSAVIRGLYPMELIDNCFSSKFISRFANRHYFPFLDYYFIDCSVAIEKSDSGLRLDFKHLPNSFKYKSRDMYTVVDDDSIYKKIHCHIADAVGKRLRCSTAAVQFCRILPHFFAFDTVIRFRDGDFDMTQLQYEIKAYNREELLVPADEIRIVLFAEHNNRCRLHTHVPLGHVQARKRQAIQLGYKVIELNGYKIARRPLNDVETAQLVNVIQQFCNSKAKASSIVRAF
;
A
#
# COMPACT_ATOMS: atom_id res chain seq x y z
N LEU A 1 52.42 46.54 28.45
CA LEU A 1 51.21 45.99 29.12
C LEU A 1 50.02 45.73 28.16
N PHE A 2 50.03 46.24 26.92
CA PHE A 2 48.91 46.07 25.96
C PHE A 2 48.99 44.81 25.05
N ILE A 3 50.04 43.99 25.18
CA ILE A 3 50.28 42.80 24.32
C ILE A 3 49.98 41.47 25.04
N VAL A 4 49.77 41.48 26.36
CA VAL A 4 49.52 40.24 27.15
C VAL A 4 48.03 39.92 27.32
N LEU A 5 47.12 40.86 27.03
CA LEU A 5 45.67 40.65 27.17
C LEU A 5 44.98 40.14 25.88
N PHE A 6 45.64 40.15 24.72
CA PHE A 6 45.05 39.69 23.45
C PHE A 6 45.32 38.21 23.11
N CYS A 7 46.12 37.50 23.91
CA CYS A 7 46.42 36.07 23.68
C CYS A 7 45.57 35.09 24.52
N SER A 8 44.62 35.55 25.34
CA SER A 8 43.77 34.67 26.17
C SER A 8 42.29 34.61 25.76
N ALA A 9 41.89 35.25 24.66
CA ALA A 9 40.49 35.25 24.18
C ALA A 9 40.28 34.48 22.85
N ALA A 10 41.31 33.78 22.35
CA ALA A 10 41.26 33.08 21.06
C ALA A 10 41.09 31.54 21.15
N MET A 11 40.98 30.95 22.35
CA MET A 11 40.80 29.50 22.50
C MET A 11 39.92 29.11 23.69
N THR A 12 38.72 29.67 23.80
CA THR A 12 37.69 29.05 24.64
C THR A 12 36.50 28.71 23.76
N MET A 13 36.52 27.51 23.18
CA MET A 13 35.30 26.88 22.72
C MET A 13 34.31 26.89 23.89
N SER A 14 33.06 27.28 23.64
CA SER A 14 32.04 27.17 24.67
C SER A 14 31.94 25.70 25.13
N ASN A 15 31.66 25.45 26.42
CA ASN A 15 31.47 24.07 26.92
C ASN A 15 30.37 23.28 26.14
N SER A 16 29.51 23.99 25.42
CA SER A 16 28.53 23.43 24.48
C SER A 16 29.15 22.92 23.17
N ASP A 17 30.16 23.60 22.64
CA ASP A 17 30.78 23.22 21.37
C ASP A 17 31.74 22.03 21.55
N THR A 18 32.37 21.88 22.72
CA THR A 18 33.32 20.78 23.00
C THR A 18 32.66 19.41 22.92
N LYS A 19 31.52 19.21 23.59
CA LYS A 19 30.80 17.92 23.58
C LYS A 19 30.27 17.52 22.20
N LEU A 20 29.83 18.49 21.40
CA LEU A 20 29.43 18.25 20.02
C LEU A 20 30.64 17.93 19.14
N VAL A 21 31.75 18.65 19.28
CA VAL A 21 33.00 18.36 18.54
C VAL A 21 33.52 16.97 18.88
N ASP A 22 33.48 16.56 20.15
CA ASP A 22 33.87 15.20 20.57
C ASP A 22 32.97 14.16 19.91
N TRP A 23 31.65 14.35 19.98
CA TRP A 23 30.70 13.44 19.33
C TRP A 23 30.90 13.37 17.81
N ILE A 24 31.18 14.50 17.15
CA ILE A 24 31.47 14.54 15.72
C ILE A 24 32.77 13.78 15.42
N SER A 25 33.79 13.91 16.27
CA SER A 25 35.05 13.18 16.12
C SER A 25 34.83 11.68 16.24
N ASP A 26 34.09 11.23 17.26
CA ASP A 26 33.73 9.81 17.41
C ASP A 26 32.96 9.25 16.20
N ILE A 27 32.09 10.07 15.61
CA ILE A 27 31.28 9.69 14.45
C ILE A 27 32.11 9.65 13.15
N ILE A 28 33.10 10.55 13.01
CA ILE A 28 34.06 10.52 11.90
C ILE A 28 34.96 9.29 12.03
N ASP A 29 35.49 9.02 13.24
CA ASP A 29 36.42 7.92 13.51
C ASP A 29 35.78 6.55 13.32
N LEU A 30 34.47 6.41 13.59
CA LEU A 30 33.70 5.21 13.25
C LEU A 30 33.68 4.92 11.74
N GLY A 31 33.73 5.97 10.90
CA GLY A 31 33.57 5.86 9.47
C GLY A 31 32.14 5.48 9.01
N PRO A 32 31.87 5.55 7.69
CA PRO A 32 30.51 5.39 7.15
C PRO A 32 29.92 3.99 7.33
N GLY A 33 30.77 2.94 7.28
CA GLY A 33 30.34 1.55 7.42
C GLY A 33 29.83 1.23 8.83
N ALA A 34 30.67 1.43 9.85
CA ALA A 34 30.30 1.14 11.23
C ALA A 34 29.21 2.08 11.74
N LEU A 35 29.17 3.34 11.29
CA LEU A 35 28.07 4.25 11.57
C LEU A 35 26.74 3.74 11.02
N MET A 36 26.73 3.23 9.79
CA MET A 36 25.54 2.64 9.18
C MET A 36 25.07 1.40 9.95
N GLU A 37 25.99 0.54 10.39
CA GLU A 37 25.66 -0.62 11.23
C GLU A 37 25.07 -0.21 12.58
N ARG A 38 25.66 0.80 13.23
CA ARG A 38 25.14 1.38 14.47
C ARG A 38 23.72 1.91 14.28
N ILE A 39 23.48 2.69 13.21
CA ILE A 39 22.15 3.23 12.87
C ILE A 39 21.13 2.09 12.69
N ILE A 40 21.49 1.02 11.97
CA ILE A 40 20.58 -0.11 11.75
C ILE A 40 20.30 -0.85 13.06
N ARG A 41 21.31 -1.04 13.91
CA ARG A 41 21.15 -1.69 15.22
C ARG A 41 20.22 -0.87 16.11
N GLU A 42 20.51 0.41 16.28
CA GLU A 42 19.72 1.32 17.11
C GLU A 42 18.27 1.41 16.63
N GLU A 43 18.01 1.51 15.32
CA GLU A 43 16.65 1.57 14.77
C GLU A 43 15.83 0.30 15.06
N ARG A 44 16.46 -0.88 14.97
CA ARG A 44 15.81 -2.17 15.25
C ARG A 44 15.50 -2.36 16.74
N GLU A 45 16.32 -1.79 17.61
CA GLU A 45 16.19 -1.87 19.07
C GLU A 45 15.23 -0.82 19.65
N LEU A 46 14.66 0.04 18.81
CA LEU A 46 13.67 1.02 19.26
C LEU A 46 12.44 0.34 19.88
N ILE A 47 11.91 0.96 20.93
CA ILE A 47 10.75 0.47 21.68
C ILE A 47 9.57 0.21 20.73
N LYS A 48 8.93 -0.96 20.92
CA LYS A 48 7.72 -1.37 20.20
C LYS A 48 6.51 -1.19 21.14
N PRO A 49 5.36 -0.72 20.62
CA PRO A 49 4.17 -0.51 21.46
C PRO A 49 3.59 -1.85 21.92
N ASP A 50 3.24 -1.94 23.20
CA ASP A 50 2.50 -3.08 23.75
C ASP A 50 1.00 -2.95 23.46
N SER A 51 0.35 -4.08 23.18
CA SER A 51 -1.09 -4.20 22.94
C SER A 51 -1.96 -3.61 24.08
N GLN A 52 -1.53 -3.70 25.34
CA GLN A 52 -2.28 -3.19 26.50
C GLN A 52 -2.26 -1.66 26.62
N SER A 53 -1.34 -0.99 25.92
CA SER A 53 -1.10 0.46 26.05
C SER A 53 -2.02 1.35 25.19
N SER A 54 -2.94 0.75 24.41
CA SER A 54 -3.78 1.43 23.41
C SER A 54 -5.22 0.88 23.39
N LYS A 55 -5.87 0.82 24.56
CA LYS A 55 -7.23 0.29 24.74
C LYS A 55 -8.26 1.17 24.03
N HIS A 56 -8.19 2.50 24.17
CA HIS A 56 -9.18 3.41 23.54
C HIS A 56 -9.08 3.39 22.01
N PHE A 57 -7.86 3.25 21.48
CA PHE A 57 -7.64 3.02 20.05
C PHE A 57 -8.36 1.76 19.54
N SER A 58 -8.45 0.72 20.38
CA SER A 58 -9.00 -0.58 20.02
C SER A 58 -10.53 -0.66 20.14
N LEU A 59 -11.18 0.26 20.86
CA LEU A 59 -12.63 0.31 21.01
C LEU A 59 -13.35 0.42 19.66
N LEU A 60 -14.41 -0.38 19.48
CA LEU A 60 -15.13 -0.51 18.21
C LEU A 60 -15.68 0.84 17.70
N GLU A 61 -16.13 1.70 18.63
CA GLU A 61 -16.63 3.05 18.34
C GLU A 61 -15.53 4.02 17.85
N ASN A 62 -14.28 3.80 18.23
CA ASN A 62 -13.14 4.64 17.88
C ASN A 62 -12.40 4.15 16.61
N GLN A 63 -12.57 2.88 16.23
CA GLN A 63 -11.97 2.31 15.01
C GLN A 63 -12.23 3.14 13.74
N PRO A 64 -13.44 3.67 13.48
CA PRO A 64 -13.68 4.53 12.33
C PRO A 64 -12.94 5.87 12.40
N LYS A 65 -12.49 6.33 13.57
CA LYS A 65 -11.71 7.57 13.73
C LYS A 65 -10.22 7.35 13.45
N ASN A 66 -9.75 6.10 13.46
CA ASN A 66 -8.37 5.73 13.14
C ASN A 66 -8.15 5.70 11.62
N ARG A 67 -7.08 6.32 11.13
CA ARG A 67 -6.70 6.26 9.70
C ARG A 67 -6.04 4.93 9.35
N TYR A 68 -5.23 4.40 10.26
CA TYR A 68 -4.47 3.16 10.08
C TYR A 68 -4.71 2.24 11.28
N ARG A 69 -5.05 0.97 11.00
CA ARG A 69 -5.33 -0.03 12.04
C ARG A 69 -4.08 -0.52 12.77
N ASP A 70 -2.93 -0.38 12.14
CA ASP A 70 -1.64 -0.84 12.65
C ASP A 70 -0.84 0.27 13.35
N ILE A 71 -1.38 1.49 13.47
CA ILE A 71 -0.72 2.61 14.15
C ILE A 71 -1.46 2.90 15.46
N PRO A 72 -0.96 2.40 16.62
CA PRO A 72 -1.65 2.57 17.89
C PRO A 72 -1.68 4.04 18.35
N CYS A 73 -2.71 4.40 19.12
CA CYS A 73 -2.78 5.65 19.88
C CYS A 73 -2.63 5.29 21.37
N LEU A 74 -1.52 5.72 21.98
CA LEU A 74 -1.18 5.36 23.35
C LEU A 74 -2.13 6.04 24.35
N ASP A 75 -2.72 5.30 25.27
CA ASP A 75 -3.76 5.81 26.15
C ASP A 75 -3.25 6.88 27.12
N HIS A 76 -2.06 6.70 27.70
CA HIS A 76 -1.54 7.57 28.77
C HIS A 76 -1.16 8.98 28.28
N SER A 77 -0.89 9.14 26.99
CA SER A 77 -0.47 10.39 26.37
C SER A 77 -1.48 10.91 25.34
N ARG A 78 -2.62 10.24 25.14
CA ARG A 78 -3.61 10.66 24.12
C ARG A 78 -4.18 12.04 24.45
N VAL A 79 -4.53 12.78 23.40
CA VAL A 79 -5.29 14.03 23.54
C VAL A 79 -6.75 13.66 23.80
N LEU A 80 -7.34 14.25 24.85
CA LEU A 80 -8.74 14.05 25.22
C LEU A 80 -9.60 15.12 24.54
N LEU A 81 -10.56 14.72 23.69
CA LEU A 81 -11.52 15.65 23.11
C LEU A 81 -12.63 15.97 24.13
N ARG A 82 -12.83 17.24 24.47
CA ARG A 82 -13.81 17.66 25.48
C ARG A 82 -15.09 18.18 24.84
N GLY A 83 -16.23 17.85 25.45
CA GLY A 83 -17.55 18.31 24.99
C GLY A 83 -18.08 17.62 23.72
N SER A 84 -17.36 16.64 23.17
CA SER A 84 -17.82 15.76 22.09
C SER A 84 -18.46 14.49 22.68
N PRO A 85 -19.41 13.82 21.99
CA PRO A 85 -19.96 12.53 22.43
C PRO A 85 -18.90 11.43 22.61
N SER A 86 -17.76 11.54 21.94
CA SER A 86 -16.61 10.65 22.08
C SER A 86 -15.39 11.48 22.45
N ASP A 87 -14.67 11.07 23.50
CA ASP A 87 -13.49 11.77 24.01
C ASP A 87 -12.21 11.47 23.20
N TYR A 88 -12.36 10.74 22.10
CA TYR A 88 -11.25 10.16 21.36
C TYR A 88 -10.95 10.90 20.06
N ILE A 89 -9.68 11.27 19.91
CA ILE A 89 -9.03 11.63 18.66
C ILE A 89 -7.69 10.90 18.57
N HIS A 90 -7.26 10.50 17.36
CA HIS A 90 -5.97 9.82 17.18
C HIS A 90 -4.81 10.83 17.17
N ALA A 91 -4.48 11.34 18.35
CA ALA A 91 -3.39 12.26 18.60
C ALA A 91 -2.79 12.01 19.99
N ASN A 92 -1.48 12.17 20.12
CA ASN A 92 -0.79 12.10 21.41
C ASN A 92 -0.02 13.39 21.67
N TRP A 93 0.05 13.76 22.94
CA TRP A 93 1.00 14.72 23.43
C TRP A 93 2.41 14.13 23.41
N VAL A 94 3.39 14.94 23.02
CA VAL A 94 4.82 14.64 23.10
C VAL A 94 5.51 15.81 23.77
N THR A 95 6.32 15.54 24.77
CA THR A 95 7.01 16.54 25.58
C THR A 95 8.29 17.00 24.88
N VAL A 96 8.58 18.30 24.98
CA VAL A 96 9.81 18.95 24.54
C VAL A 96 10.46 19.59 25.78
N PRO A 97 11.17 18.79 26.59
CA PRO A 97 11.75 19.24 27.85
C PRO A 97 12.66 20.45 27.67
N GLU A 98 13.36 20.53 26.54
CA GLU A 98 14.38 21.54 26.23
C GLU A 98 13.77 22.96 26.11
N LEU A 99 12.45 23.06 25.95
CA LEU A 99 11.71 24.33 25.97
C LEU A 99 10.66 24.38 27.09
N GLY A 100 10.50 23.31 27.88
CA GLY A 100 9.41 23.21 28.86
C GLY A 100 8.01 23.22 28.25
N VAL A 101 7.85 22.78 27.00
CA VAL A 101 6.56 22.77 26.28
C VAL A 101 6.14 21.38 25.85
N ARG A 102 4.88 21.23 25.42
CA ARG A 102 4.37 20.00 24.80
C ARG A 102 3.86 20.29 23.38
N VAL A 103 3.96 19.30 22.52
CA VAL A 103 3.44 19.34 21.14
C VAL A 103 2.45 18.21 20.93
N ILE A 104 1.50 18.41 20.03
CA ILE A 104 0.56 17.36 19.64
C ILE A 104 1.05 16.72 18.34
N LEU A 105 1.25 15.39 18.35
CA LEU A 105 1.43 14.60 17.14
C LEU A 105 0.10 13.92 16.78
N SER A 106 -0.46 14.28 15.62
CA SER A 106 -1.76 13.79 15.17
C SER A 106 -1.66 13.10 13.81
N GLN A 107 -2.56 12.14 13.55
CA GLN A 107 -2.82 11.72 12.17
C GLN A 107 -3.42 12.87 11.35
N ALA A 108 -3.36 12.78 10.02
CA ALA A 108 -4.10 13.70 9.15
C ALA A 108 -5.61 13.52 9.36
N PRO A 109 -6.38 14.62 9.45
CA PRO A 109 -7.83 14.57 9.64
C PRO A 109 -8.51 13.79 8.52
N LYS A 110 -9.60 13.10 8.88
CA LYS A 110 -10.49 12.35 7.98
C LYS A 110 -11.81 13.12 7.87
N ASP A 111 -12.68 12.72 6.93
CA ASP A 111 -14.00 13.34 6.78
C ASP A 111 -14.79 13.29 8.09
N ASN A 112 -14.80 12.13 8.74
CA ASN A 112 -15.50 11.90 10.00
C ASN A 112 -14.75 12.39 11.26
N THR A 113 -13.57 13.00 11.12
CA THR A 113 -12.81 13.56 12.25
C THR A 113 -12.36 15.01 12.01
N LEU A 114 -12.87 15.66 10.96
CA LEU A 114 -12.50 17.04 10.62
C LEU A 114 -12.96 18.03 11.69
N SER A 115 -14.19 17.86 12.19
CA SER A 115 -14.71 18.66 13.30
C SER A 115 -13.90 18.44 14.57
N ASP A 116 -13.70 17.17 14.98
CA ASP A 116 -12.86 16.79 16.13
C ASP A 116 -11.45 17.44 16.05
N PHE A 117 -10.83 17.45 14.87
CA PHE A 117 -9.51 18.02 14.64
C PHE A 117 -9.48 19.53 14.90
N TRP A 118 -10.46 20.28 14.38
CA TRP A 118 -10.55 21.72 14.62
C TRP A 118 -10.97 22.06 16.05
N ASP A 119 -11.82 21.25 16.67
CA ASP A 119 -12.21 21.40 18.07
C ASP A 119 -10.98 21.25 18.98
N VAL A 120 -10.11 20.24 18.75
CA VAL A 120 -8.84 20.10 19.50
C VAL A 120 -7.92 21.28 19.30
N ILE A 121 -7.80 21.81 18.08
CA ILE A 121 -6.95 22.97 17.80
C ILE A 121 -7.38 24.18 18.63
N LEU A 122 -8.70 24.41 18.75
CA LEU A 122 -9.23 25.49 19.57
C LEU A 122 -9.10 25.19 21.06
N GLN A 123 -9.46 23.98 21.48
CA GLN A 123 -9.43 23.51 22.87
C GLN A 123 -8.03 23.62 23.47
N GLU A 124 -7.01 23.14 22.76
CA GLU A 124 -5.64 23.06 23.25
C GLU A 124 -4.80 24.30 22.89
N ASN A 125 -5.46 25.38 22.47
CA ASN A 125 -4.83 26.66 22.13
C ASN A 125 -3.64 26.53 21.15
N ILE A 126 -3.85 25.75 20.09
CA ILE A 126 -2.84 25.51 19.07
C ILE A 126 -2.69 26.77 18.22
N THR A 127 -1.49 27.36 18.22
CA THR A 127 -1.19 28.56 17.41
C THR A 127 -0.26 28.28 16.25
N LEU A 128 0.51 27.19 16.32
CA LEU A 128 1.38 26.71 15.24
C LEU A 128 0.93 25.31 14.79
N MET A 129 0.80 25.13 13.49
CA MET A 129 0.50 23.83 12.88
C MET A 129 1.55 23.51 11.83
N VAL A 130 1.97 22.25 11.74
CA VAL A 130 2.86 21.77 10.69
C VAL A 130 2.20 20.61 9.96
N ASN A 131 2.03 20.78 8.64
CA ASN A 131 1.58 19.76 7.72
C ASN A 131 2.77 19.23 6.91
N LEU A 132 3.09 17.96 7.09
CA LEU A 132 4.16 17.24 6.38
C LEU A 132 3.61 16.32 5.29
N THR A 133 2.37 16.53 4.84
CA THR A 133 1.76 15.82 3.70
C THR A 133 1.77 16.68 2.44
N LYS A 134 2.02 16.04 1.31
CA LYS A 134 2.04 16.67 -0.01
C LYS A 134 0.63 16.89 -0.56
N ALA A 135 0.51 17.81 -1.51
CA ALA A 135 -0.75 18.04 -2.24
C ALA A 135 -1.25 16.77 -2.94
N GLN A 136 -0.36 15.98 -3.54
CA GLN A 136 -0.71 14.69 -4.18
C GLN A 136 -1.24 13.67 -3.15
N GLU A 137 -0.78 13.72 -1.91
CA GLU A 137 -1.25 12.84 -0.83
C GLU A 137 -2.68 13.19 -0.39
N ILE A 138 -3.08 14.45 -0.58
CA ILE A 138 -4.47 14.88 -0.41
C ILE A 138 -5.34 14.26 -1.53
N GLU A 139 -4.85 14.23 -2.77
CA GLU A 139 -5.58 13.68 -3.93
C GLU A 139 -5.82 12.17 -3.83
N ILE A 140 -4.86 11.41 -3.28
CA ILE A 140 -5.01 9.97 -3.03
C ILE A 140 -5.64 9.64 -1.66
N GLY A 141 -6.09 10.66 -0.91
CA GLY A 141 -6.84 10.52 0.34
C GLY A 141 -6.01 10.08 1.56
N LYS A 142 -4.68 10.26 1.54
CA LYS A 142 -3.80 10.10 2.72
C LYS A 142 -3.93 11.27 3.71
N CYS A 143 -4.49 12.40 3.28
CA CYS A 143 -4.88 13.55 4.10
C CYS A 143 -6.16 14.19 3.52
N LEU A 144 -7.08 14.65 4.36
CA LEU A 144 -8.20 15.48 3.90
C LEU A 144 -7.70 16.93 3.69
N LYS A 145 -8.22 17.66 2.68
CA LYS A 145 -8.01 19.12 2.61
C LYS A 145 -8.83 19.78 3.72
N TYR A 146 -8.16 20.20 4.79
CA TYR A 146 -8.83 20.67 6.00
C TYR A 146 -8.75 22.19 6.20
N TYR A 147 -8.08 22.94 5.32
CA TYR A 147 -7.97 24.40 5.37
C TYR A 147 -8.37 25.03 4.02
N PRO A 148 -8.98 26.23 4.03
CA PRO A 148 -9.44 26.88 2.80
C PRO A 148 -8.30 27.55 2.02
N GLU A 149 -8.56 27.85 0.76
CA GLU A 149 -7.70 28.73 -0.05
C GLU A 149 -7.72 30.17 0.48
N VAL A 150 -6.74 30.97 0.05
CA VAL A 150 -6.60 32.38 0.46
C VAL A 150 -7.91 33.13 0.23
N HIS A 151 -8.33 33.89 1.24
CA HIS A 151 -9.57 34.66 1.30
C HIS A 151 -10.86 33.84 1.26
N LYS A 152 -10.77 32.50 1.32
CA LYS A 152 -11.92 31.61 1.48
C LYS A 152 -12.06 31.15 2.93
N SER A 153 -13.25 30.62 3.24
CA SER A 153 -13.57 30.06 4.54
C SER A 153 -14.01 28.60 4.46
N LEU A 154 -13.69 27.81 5.48
CA LEU A 154 -14.20 26.45 5.70
C LEU A 154 -15.04 26.45 6.99
N LYS A 155 -16.26 25.91 6.93
CA LYS A 155 -17.15 25.77 8.09
C LYS A 155 -17.03 24.34 8.64
N CYS A 156 -16.84 24.22 9.95
CA CYS A 156 -16.72 22.95 10.66
C CYS A 156 -17.80 22.89 11.73
N GLN A 157 -18.80 22.03 11.52
CA GLN A 157 -19.91 21.83 12.46
C GLN A 157 -19.50 20.86 13.57
N GLY A 158 -18.50 21.27 14.36
CA GLY A 158 -18.07 20.57 15.57
C GLY A 158 -18.71 21.15 16.83
N VAL A 159 -18.21 20.74 18.00
CA VAL A 159 -18.67 21.22 19.31
C VAL A 159 -18.63 22.74 19.38
N GLN A 160 -17.62 23.36 18.77
CA GLN A 160 -17.41 24.81 18.81
C GLN A 160 -17.91 25.57 17.58
N ASN A 161 -18.50 24.87 16.59
CA ASN A 161 -18.97 25.44 15.32
C ASN A 161 -17.97 26.45 14.71
N ILE A 162 -16.80 25.95 14.31
CA ILE A 162 -15.65 26.77 13.92
C ILE A 162 -15.76 27.17 12.44
N VAL A 163 -15.45 28.43 12.13
CA VAL A 163 -15.19 28.89 10.77
C VAL A 163 -13.70 29.20 10.64
N VAL A 164 -13.03 28.46 9.77
CA VAL A 164 -11.60 28.65 9.46
C VAL A 164 -11.51 29.59 8.27
N ILE A 165 -10.75 30.67 8.36
CA ILE A 165 -10.57 31.64 7.29
C ILE A 165 -9.08 31.72 6.95
N CYS A 166 -8.72 31.54 5.68
CA CYS A 166 -7.33 31.74 5.25
C CYS A 166 -7.12 33.21 4.89
N VAL A 167 -6.28 33.89 5.66
CA VAL A 167 -6.03 35.34 5.52
C VAL A 167 -4.89 35.62 4.56
N LYS A 168 -3.82 34.82 4.61
CA LYS A 168 -2.61 35.06 3.82
C LYS A 168 -1.83 33.77 3.62
N VAL A 169 -1.26 33.58 2.43
CA VAL A 169 -0.26 32.53 2.16
C VAL A 169 1.03 33.22 1.73
N ARG A 170 2.14 32.91 2.41
CA ARG A 170 3.49 33.26 1.99
C ARG A 170 4.18 31.99 1.52
N LYS A 171 4.59 31.95 0.25
CA LYS A 171 5.39 30.85 -0.30
C LYS A 171 6.85 31.09 0.03
N MET A 172 7.53 30.10 0.58
CA MET A 172 8.97 30.09 0.81
C MET A 172 9.59 28.99 -0.06
N ALA A 173 10.92 28.90 -0.10
CA ALA A 173 11.63 28.01 -1.02
C ALA A 173 11.17 26.55 -0.96
N PHE A 174 11.03 25.98 0.25
CA PHE A 174 10.69 24.56 0.46
C PHE A 174 9.45 24.33 1.34
N PHE A 175 8.78 25.41 1.78
CA PHE A 175 7.55 25.34 2.57
C PHE A 175 6.66 26.57 2.35
N ASN A 176 5.38 26.50 2.74
CA ASN A 176 4.50 27.67 2.78
C ASN A 176 4.15 28.03 4.23
N LYS A 177 4.02 29.32 4.52
CA LYS A 177 3.47 29.86 5.77
C LYS A 177 2.08 30.44 5.51
N ILE A 178 1.08 29.83 6.11
CA ILE A 178 -0.34 30.16 5.92
C ILE A 178 -0.88 30.76 7.22
N LYS A 179 -1.48 31.94 7.14
CA LYS A 179 -2.15 32.60 8.28
C LYS A 179 -3.64 32.27 8.23
N LEU A 180 -4.11 31.53 9.24
CA LEU A 180 -5.51 31.19 9.45
C LEU A 180 -6.11 32.02 10.60
N VAL A 181 -7.40 32.31 10.50
CA VAL A 181 -8.20 32.86 11.58
C VAL A 181 -9.36 31.91 11.85
N LEU A 182 -9.44 31.41 13.07
CA LEU A 182 -10.53 30.58 13.56
C LEU A 182 -11.56 31.48 14.22
N TYR A 183 -12.80 31.44 13.75
CA TYR A 183 -13.94 32.09 14.37
C TYR A 183 -14.84 31.03 14.99
N CYS A 184 -14.94 31.01 16.32
CA CYS A 184 -15.85 30.14 17.04
C CYS A 184 -17.22 30.81 17.10
N LYS A 185 -18.23 30.22 16.45
CA LYS A 185 -19.57 30.81 16.44
C LYS A 185 -20.23 30.81 17.81
N ASN A 186 -19.96 29.79 18.63
CA ASN A 186 -20.61 29.63 19.93
C ASN A 186 -20.09 30.65 20.96
N SER A 187 -18.81 31.02 20.90
CA SER A 187 -18.18 31.96 21.85
C SER A 187 -17.93 33.36 21.28
N GLY A 188 -18.08 33.55 19.97
CA GLY A 188 -17.71 34.78 19.27
C GLY A 188 -16.18 35.03 19.19
N GLN A 189 -15.35 34.16 19.76
CA GLN A 189 -13.91 34.35 19.82
C GLN A 189 -13.24 34.17 18.45
N ARG A 190 -12.18 34.95 18.22
CA ARG A 190 -11.29 34.84 17.06
C ARG A 190 -9.89 34.46 17.50
N ARG A 191 -9.32 33.41 16.92
CA ARG A 191 -7.93 32.98 17.18
C ARG A 191 -7.11 32.94 15.90
N LYS A 192 -5.84 33.36 15.98
CA LYS A 192 -4.89 33.30 14.87
C LYS A 192 -4.09 32.00 14.97
N VAL A 193 -3.98 31.29 13.85
CA VAL A 193 -3.20 30.05 13.74
C VAL A 193 -2.31 30.13 12.51
N TYR A 194 -1.03 29.77 12.65
CA TYR A 194 -0.09 29.68 11.54
C TYR A 194 0.12 28.23 11.13
N LEU A 195 -0.23 27.92 9.89
CA LEU A 195 -0.02 26.60 9.29
C LEU A 195 1.20 26.62 8.37
N PHE A 196 2.17 25.77 8.65
CA PHE A 196 3.34 25.53 7.83
C PHE A 196 3.16 24.26 7.01
N THR A 197 3.21 24.34 5.68
CA THR A 197 3.13 23.17 4.79
C THR A 197 4.50 22.91 4.19
N TYR A 198 5.15 21.81 4.57
CA TYR A 198 6.45 21.43 4.01
C TYR A 198 6.26 20.74 2.65
N ASN A 199 6.79 21.31 1.58
CA ASN A 199 6.47 20.90 0.21
C ASN A 199 7.40 19.80 -0.31
N GLU A 200 8.64 19.75 0.19
CA GLU A 200 9.74 18.96 -0.37
C GLU A 200 9.99 17.61 0.32
N TRP A 201 8.97 16.98 0.93
CA TRP A 201 9.14 15.63 1.49
C TRP A 201 8.80 14.54 0.45
N PRO A 202 9.77 13.85 -0.17
CA PRO A 202 9.53 12.82 -1.20
C PRO A 202 8.71 11.62 -0.70
N ASP A 203 7.97 10.98 -1.61
CA ASP A 203 7.19 9.78 -1.30
C ASP A 203 8.16 8.62 -1.05
N HIS A 204 8.03 7.95 0.11
CA HIS A 204 8.87 6.83 0.56
C HIS A 204 10.37 7.14 0.83
N GLU A 205 10.76 8.42 0.83
CA GLU A 205 12.13 8.90 1.08
C GLU A 205 12.19 9.98 2.20
N VAL A 206 13.31 10.68 2.29
CA VAL A 206 13.56 11.82 3.20
C VAL A 206 13.90 13.09 2.40
N PRO A 207 13.60 14.30 2.93
CA PRO A 207 13.95 15.56 2.27
C PRO A 207 15.46 15.77 2.20
N SER A 208 15.87 16.73 1.36
CA SER A 208 17.24 17.23 1.35
C SER A 208 17.64 17.71 2.74
N CYS A 209 18.79 17.25 3.23
CA CYS A 209 19.21 17.47 4.61
C CYS A 209 19.38 18.95 4.97
N ASP A 210 19.94 19.73 4.05
CA ASP A 210 20.13 21.17 4.18
C ASP A 210 18.80 21.93 4.34
N GLN A 211 17.87 21.72 3.40
CA GLN A 211 16.55 22.35 3.41
C GLN A 211 15.76 21.96 4.66
N PHE A 212 15.87 20.70 5.06
CA PHE A 212 15.19 20.20 6.24
C PHE A 212 15.74 20.82 7.53
N VAL A 213 17.06 20.94 7.68
CA VAL A 213 17.67 21.61 8.85
C VAL A 213 17.26 23.07 8.91
N GLN A 214 17.24 23.78 7.78
CA GLN A 214 16.75 25.17 7.73
C GLN A 214 15.28 25.27 8.18
N PHE A 215 14.43 24.33 7.76
CA PHE A 215 13.05 24.26 8.24
C PHE A 215 12.96 24.00 9.74
N VAL A 216 13.75 23.06 10.28
CA VAL A 216 13.79 22.74 11.72
C VAL A 216 14.20 23.97 12.54
N LEU A 217 15.25 24.68 12.12
CA LEU A 217 15.71 25.92 12.77
C LEU A 217 14.63 27.01 12.74
N TYR A 218 13.92 27.15 11.62
CA TYR A 218 12.78 28.06 11.51
C TYR A 218 11.66 27.69 12.49
N MET A 219 11.33 26.40 12.61
CA MET A 219 10.31 25.93 13.55
C MET A 219 10.72 26.16 15.00
N ILE A 220 11.99 25.92 15.37
CA ILE A 220 12.53 26.24 16.71
C ILE A 220 12.38 27.73 17.01
N LYS A 221 12.72 28.61 16.06
CA LYS A 221 12.55 30.06 16.21
C LYS A 221 11.08 30.44 16.44
N CYS A 222 10.14 29.79 15.76
CA CYS A 222 8.71 29.99 16.00
C CYS A 222 8.27 29.47 17.37
N MET A 223 8.76 28.30 17.79
CA MET A 223 8.43 27.73 19.10
C MET A 223 8.90 28.60 20.26
N LYS A 224 10.12 29.15 20.18
CA LYS A 224 10.66 30.07 21.20
C LYS A 224 9.88 31.38 21.34
N LYS A 225 9.01 31.71 20.38
CA LYS A 225 8.13 32.89 20.44
C LYS A 225 6.74 32.58 20.99
N MET A 226 6.39 31.31 21.21
CA MET A 226 5.13 30.92 21.83
C MET A 226 5.16 31.24 23.32
N ASN A 227 4.01 31.58 23.90
CA ASN A 227 3.86 31.65 25.35
C ASN A 227 3.60 30.24 25.93
N ASN A 228 3.65 30.09 27.26
CA ASN A 228 3.50 28.81 27.93
C ASN A 228 2.11 28.16 27.79
N GLU A 229 1.11 28.91 27.34
CA GLU A 229 -0.26 28.40 27.13
C GLU A 229 -0.51 28.00 25.68
N GLN A 230 0.43 28.27 24.78
CA GLN A 230 0.32 28.03 23.34
C GLN A 230 1.04 26.75 22.95
N HIS A 231 0.37 25.96 22.11
CA HIS A 231 0.90 24.67 21.68
C HIS A 231 1.10 24.60 20.18
N MET A 232 1.92 23.64 19.75
CA MET A 232 2.12 23.26 18.36
C MET A 232 1.46 21.92 18.08
N LEU A 233 0.84 21.79 16.90
CA LEU A 233 0.40 20.51 16.34
C LEU A 233 1.22 20.17 15.09
N ILE A 234 1.77 18.96 15.05
CA ILE A 234 2.49 18.43 13.89
C ILE A 234 1.74 17.20 13.38
N HIS A 235 1.41 17.19 12.09
CA HIS A 235 0.82 16.02 11.47
C HIS A 235 1.49 15.68 10.12
N CYS A 236 1.45 14.39 9.81
CA CYS A 236 1.69 13.87 8.47
C CYS A 236 0.47 13.03 8.09
N SER A 237 0.61 11.89 7.39
CA SER A 237 -0.54 11.02 7.15
C SER A 237 -0.95 10.23 8.41
N ALA A 238 -0.03 9.43 8.97
CA ALA A 238 -0.25 8.66 10.20
C ALA A 238 0.12 9.41 11.50
N GLY A 239 0.85 10.52 11.39
CA GLY A 239 1.33 11.27 12.55
C GLY A 239 2.44 10.59 13.34
N VAL A 240 3.27 9.75 12.70
CA VAL A 240 4.34 8.98 13.37
C VAL A 240 5.70 9.09 12.67
N GLY A 241 5.80 8.78 11.37
CA GLY A 241 7.07 8.78 10.64
C GLY A 241 7.67 10.18 10.48
N ARG A 242 7.16 10.96 9.51
CA ARG A 242 7.62 12.35 9.24
C ARG A 242 7.45 13.27 10.46
N SER A 243 6.31 13.17 11.13
CA SER A 243 6.03 13.94 12.36
C SER A 243 7.03 13.64 13.47
N GLY A 244 7.31 12.35 13.74
CA GLY A 244 8.31 11.91 14.71
C GLY A 244 9.71 12.39 14.34
N THR A 245 10.05 12.37 13.04
CA THR A 245 11.34 12.83 12.53
C THR A 245 11.53 14.33 12.75
N LEU A 246 10.50 15.14 12.47
CA LEU A 246 10.55 16.58 12.71
C LEU A 246 10.72 16.90 14.20
N ILE A 247 9.92 16.31 15.08
CA ILE A 247 10.03 16.61 16.52
C ILE A 247 11.34 16.10 17.13
N ALA A 248 11.83 14.93 16.69
CA ALA A 248 13.15 14.44 17.09
C ALA A 248 14.26 15.39 16.64
N SER A 249 14.17 15.92 15.42
CA SER A 249 15.15 16.89 14.90
C SER A 249 15.11 18.20 15.69
N ILE A 250 13.92 18.71 16.01
CA ILE A 250 13.73 19.90 16.86
C ILE A 250 14.42 19.70 18.21
N ARG A 251 14.12 18.59 18.89
CA ARG A 251 14.67 18.28 20.21
C ARG A 251 16.19 18.07 20.16
N LEU A 252 16.72 17.35 19.17
CA LEU A 252 18.16 17.20 18.99
C LEU A 252 18.86 18.55 18.83
N LEU A 253 18.36 19.44 17.96
CA LEU A 253 18.99 20.75 17.79
C LEU A 253 18.86 21.64 19.04
N LEU A 254 17.78 21.50 19.82
CA LEU A 254 17.65 22.20 21.11
C LEU A 254 18.65 21.67 22.14
N GLN A 255 18.84 20.35 22.24
CA GLN A 255 19.88 19.73 23.08
C GLN A 255 21.27 20.24 22.71
N LEU A 256 21.58 20.31 21.40
CA LEU A 256 22.85 20.86 20.93
C LEU A 256 23.02 22.34 21.30
N GLN A 257 21.96 23.15 21.16
CA GLN A 257 21.97 24.56 21.59
C GLN A 257 22.14 24.72 23.10
N ALA A 258 21.72 23.74 23.90
CA ALA A 258 21.92 23.70 25.35
C ALA A 258 23.30 23.13 25.74
N GLY A 259 24.12 22.69 24.78
CA GLY A 259 25.42 22.08 25.06
C GLY A 259 25.35 20.65 25.58
N GLU A 260 24.27 19.94 25.29
CA GLU A 260 24.14 18.52 25.59
C GLU A 260 24.75 17.66 24.48
N ARG A 261 25.28 16.51 24.87
CA ARG A 261 25.81 15.53 23.92
C ARG A 261 24.63 14.79 23.26
N PRO A 262 24.54 14.74 21.93
CA PRO A 262 23.37 14.18 21.25
C PRO A 262 23.30 12.65 21.39
N ASN A 263 22.09 12.13 21.62
CA ASN A 263 21.81 10.69 21.62
C ASN A 263 20.53 10.39 20.82
N VAL A 264 20.69 9.97 19.57
CA VAL A 264 19.56 9.71 18.66
C VAL A 264 18.68 8.56 19.15
N PHE A 265 19.26 7.50 19.70
CA PHE A 265 18.53 6.34 20.21
C PHE A 265 17.63 6.68 21.39
N GLN A 266 18.18 7.32 22.42
CA GLN A 266 17.41 7.77 23.58
C GLN A 266 16.36 8.81 23.19
N MET A 267 16.70 9.73 22.29
CA MET A 267 15.76 10.73 21.77
C MET A 267 14.52 10.08 21.15
N VAL A 268 14.71 9.17 20.19
CA VAL A 268 13.58 8.52 19.51
C VAL A 268 12.78 7.63 20.45
N ASN A 269 13.44 6.91 21.37
CA ASN A 269 12.74 6.10 22.36
C ASN A 269 11.90 6.94 23.33
N SER A 270 12.40 8.10 23.78
CA SER A 270 11.60 9.01 24.61
C SER A 270 10.34 9.50 23.89
N ILE A 271 10.44 9.78 22.59
CA ILE A 271 9.27 10.15 21.78
C ILE A 271 8.33 8.95 21.58
N ARG A 272 8.87 7.73 21.40
CA ARG A 272 8.06 6.51 21.21
C ARG A 272 7.28 6.09 22.45
N GLN A 273 7.75 6.47 23.64
CA GLN A 273 6.98 6.30 24.87
C GLN A 273 5.70 7.13 24.84
N GLU A 274 5.71 8.32 24.23
CA GLU A 274 4.55 9.21 24.16
C GLU A 274 3.75 9.08 22.84
N ARG A 275 4.39 8.73 21.72
CA ARG A 275 3.74 8.47 20.41
C ARG A 275 4.30 7.21 19.77
N ALA A 276 3.52 6.14 19.78
CA ALA A 276 3.90 4.85 19.22
C ALA A 276 4.43 4.96 17.78
N ARG A 277 5.49 4.20 17.47
CA ARG A 277 6.11 4.11 16.14
C ARG A 277 6.64 5.44 15.57
N ALA A 278 6.87 6.45 16.40
CA ALA A 278 7.55 7.67 15.97
C ALA A 278 8.90 7.34 15.30
N VAL A 279 9.19 7.99 14.17
CA VAL A 279 10.32 7.67 13.27
C VAL A 279 10.21 6.21 12.78
N GLN A 280 9.55 6.02 11.64
CA GLN A 280 9.06 4.71 11.20
C GLN A 280 10.03 3.97 10.28
N GLY A 281 10.93 4.69 9.60
CA GLY A 281 11.81 4.10 8.59
C GLY A 281 13.28 4.41 8.83
N LEU A 282 14.14 3.50 8.38
CA LEU A 282 15.60 3.63 8.50
C LEU A 282 16.13 4.94 7.91
N ASN A 283 15.67 5.37 6.74
CA ASN A 283 16.13 6.64 6.15
C ASN A 283 15.74 7.86 6.99
N GLN A 284 14.60 7.82 7.68
CA GLN A 284 14.19 8.87 8.63
C GLN A 284 15.12 8.89 9.85
N TYR A 285 15.52 7.71 10.33
CA TYR A 285 16.48 7.59 11.43
C TYR A 285 17.87 8.09 11.03
N LYS A 286 18.35 7.74 9.83
CA LYS A 286 19.59 8.30 9.25
C LYS A 286 19.54 9.82 9.13
N LEU A 287 18.39 10.37 8.73
CA LEU A 287 18.22 11.82 8.62
C LEU A 287 18.48 12.52 9.97
N LEU A 288 18.15 11.91 11.11
CA LEU A 288 18.45 12.48 12.43
C LEU A 288 19.96 12.62 12.68
N TYR A 289 20.75 11.63 12.27
CA TYR A 289 22.22 11.74 12.28
C TYR A 289 22.69 12.83 11.32
N CYS A 290 22.16 12.86 10.10
CA CYS A 290 22.49 13.90 9.12
C CYS A 290 22.11 15.31 9.60
N VAL A 291 21.04 15.48 10.37
CA VAL A 291 20.63 16.75 10.96
C VAL A 291 21.70 17.28 11.93
N ILE A 292 22.23 16.42 12.81
CA ILE A 292 23.30 16.79 13.75
C ILE A 292 24.57 17.15 12.97
N LEU A 293 24.96 16.28 12.03
CA LEU A 293 26.13 16.46 11.17
C LEU A 293 26.03 17.76 10.36
N HIS A 294 24.90 18.04 9.72
CA HIS A 294 24.71 19.25 8.94
C HIS A 294 24.68 20.51 9.82
N TYR A 295 24.05 20.44 11.00
CA TYR A 295 24.06 21.55 11.95
C TYR A 295 25.49 21.93 12.36
N TYR A 296 26.37 20.95 12.58
CA TYR A 296 27.79 21.20 12.85
C TYR A 296 28.48 21.99 11.73
N THR A 297 28.14 21.71 10.46
CA THR A 297 28.71 22.47 9.32
C THR A 297 28.27 23.92 9.24
N LEU A 298 27.22 24.31 9.97
CA LEU A 298 26.72 25.68 10.04
C LEU A 298 27.41 26.49 11.17
N LEU A 299 28.21 25.85 12.03
CA LEU A 299 28.91 26.52 13.12
C LEU A 299 30.11 27.30 12.59
N LYS A 300 30.23 28.58 13.00
CA LYS A 300 31.28 29.50 12.52
C LYS A 300 32.71 29.04 12.82
N HIS A 301 32.90 28.19 13.83
CA HIS A 301 34.21 27.75 14.31
C HIS A 301 34.52 26.28 14.00
N ALA A 302 33.74 25.62 13.14
CA ALA A 302 33.99 24.22 12.79
C ALA A 302 35.28 24.08 11.94
N PRO A 303 36.26 23.25 12.35
CA PRO A 303 37.47 22.98 11.57
C PRO A 303 37.16 22.51 10.13
N SER A 304 37.84 23.09 9.15
CA SER A 304 37.55 22.90 7.71
C SER A 304 37.73 21.46 7.22
N ASP A 305 38.73 20.77 7.77
CA ASP A 305 39.01 19.35 7.56
C ASP A 305 37.86 18.46 8.05
N LYS A 306 37.37 18.71 9.28
CA LYS A 306 36.20 17.99 9.83
C LYS A 306 34.93 18.28 9.06
N VAL A 307 34.72 19.53 8.60
CA VAL A 307 33.56 19.89 7.76
C VAL A 307 33.56 19.13 6.45
N ALA A 308 34.72 18.94 5.81
CA ALA A 308 34.82 18.13 4.59
C ALA A 308 34.46 16.66 4.84
N ALA A 309 35.01 16.06 5.91
CA ALA A 309 34.69 14.68 6.31
C ALA A 309 33.19 14.50 6.62
N VAL A 310 32.59 15.45 7.34
CA VAL A 310 31.15 15.46 7.65
C VAL A 310 30.30 15.53 6.39
N LYS A 311 30.64 16.38 5.42
CA LYS A 311 29.91 16.46 4.15
C LYS A 311 29.97 15.14 3.37
N GLN A 312 31.13 14.49 3.36
CA GLN A 312 31.29 13.17 2.74
C GLN A 312 30.45 12.10 3.46
N LEU A 313 30.41 12.14 4.79
CA LEU A 313 29.60 11.23 5.60
C LEU A 313 28.10 11.41 5.35
N ILE A 314 27.61 12.64 5.29
CA ILE A 314 26.21 12.94 4.93
C ILE A 314 25.87 12.37 3.54
N ALA A 315 26.73 12.60 2.55
CA ALA A 315 26.55 12.09 1.19
C ALA A 315 26.56 10.55 1.14
N SER A 316 27.31 9.89 2.02
CA SER A 316 27.35 8.43 2.12
C SER A 316 26.10 7.84 2.77
N LEU A 317 25.55 8.50 3.79
CA LEU A 317 24.37 8.02 4.53
C LEU A 317 23.08 8.20 3.73
N LEU A 318 22.98 9.32 3.01
CA LEU A 318 21.86 9.70 2.15
C LEU A 318 22.39 10.02 0.74
N PRO A 319 22.72 9.01 -0.08
CA PRO A 319 23.17 9.24 -1.45
C PRO A 319 22.07 9.95 -2.26
N ASN A 320 22.38 11.12 -2.78
CA ASN A 320 21.46 11.93 -3.59
C ASN A 320 21.14 11.24 -4.92
N GLU A 321 20.07 10.44 -4.98
CA GLU A 321 19.50 10.00 -6.27
C GLU A 321 18.92 11.18 -7.09
N GLN A 322 18.77 12.35 -6.46
CA GLN A 322 18.16 13.55 -7.04
C GLN A 322 18.96 14.22 -8.16
N ASN A 323 20.28 14.00 -8.26
CA ASN A 323 21.09 14.63 -9.32
C ASN A 323 20.89 13.99 -10.70
N VAL A 324 20.43 12.74 -10.81
CA VAL A 324 20.17 12.11 -12.12
C VAL A 324 18.86 12.62 -12.73
N HIS A 325 17.84 12.85 -11.91
CA HIS A 325 16.53 13.32 -12.35
C HIS A 325 16.48 14.83 -12.63
N TYR A 326 17.20 15.64 -11.84
CA TYR A 326 17.30 17.09 -12.08
C TYR A 326 18.20 17.40 -13.28
N ALA A 327 19.30 16.64 -13.48
CA ALA A 327 20.13 16.76 -14.67
C ALA A 327 19.40 16.33 -15.94
N HIS A 328 18.60 15.25 -15.92
CA HIS A 328 17.81 14.86 -17.09
C HIS A 328 16.69 15.87 -17.42
N ARG A 329 16.03 16.44 -16.40
CA ARG A 329 14.98 17.45 -16.61
C ARG A 329 15.58 18.75 -17.16
N ARG A 330 16.68 19.23 -16.57
CA ARG A 330 17.40 20.43 -17.02
C ARG A 330 18.08 20.23 -18.38
N MET A 331 18.61 19.05 -18.69
CA MET A 331 19.11 18.70 -20.03
C MET A 331 17.99 18.59 -21.07
N SER A 332 16.77 18.20 -20.68
CA SER A 332 15.60 18.17 -21.56
C SER A 332 14.99 19.55 -21.80
N GLU A 333 15.13 20.46 -20.84
CA GLU A 333 14.71 21.86 -20.93
C GLU A 333 15.72 22.67 -21.76
N LEU A 334 17.02 22.49 -21.53
CA LEU A 334 18.10 23.08 -22.35
C LEU A 334 18.13 22.56 -23.80
N ARG A 335 17.66 21.33 -24.06
CA ARG A 335 17.49 20.79 -25.43
C ARG A 335 16.28 21.38 -26.18
N LYS A 336 15.33 22.00 -25.47
CA LYS A 336 14.20 22.72 -26.09
C LYS A 336 14.50 24.20 -26.34
N GLU A 337 15.51 24.76 -25.68
CA GLU A 337 15.97 26.15 -25.90
C GLU A 337 17.00 26.28 -27.04
N ASN A 338 17.65 25.19 -27.46
CA ASN A 338 18.62 25.20 -28.56
C ASN A 338 18.03 24.73 -29.91
N SER A 339 17.12 25.54 -30.47
CA SER A 339 16.86 25.59 -31.92
C SER A 339 17.27 26.98 -32.43
N PRO A 340 18.00 27.10 -33.55
CA PRO A 340 18.87 28.25 -33.78
C PRO A 340 18.12 29.48 -34.30
N ARG A 341 18.40 30.65 -33.72
CA ARG A 341 18.27 31.95 -34.39
C ARG A 341 19.46 32.85 -34.05
N LEU A 342 20.21 33.13 -35.12
CA LEU A 342 21.07 34.26 -35.48
C LEU A 342 21.88 35.04 -34.43
N ASP A 343 23.16 35.18 -34.78
CA ASP A 343 24.26 35.88 -34.13
C ASP A 343 24.03 37.37 -33.83
N SER A 344 24.64 37.86 -32.74
CA SER A 344 25.62 38.97 -32.79
C SER A 344 26.33 39.18 -31.44
N SER A 345 27.66 39.01 -31.50
CA SER A 345 28.76 39.71 -30.80
C SER A 345 28.60 40.24 -29.36
N GLY A 346 29.59 39.92 -28.50
CA GLY A 346 30.07 40.85 -27.46
C GLY A 346 30.65 40.26 -26.17
N THR A 347 31.96 39.95 -26.19
CA THR A 347 32.98 40.16 -25.12
C THR A 347 32.76 39.74 -23.65
N ALA A 348 33.58 38.75 -23.24
CA ALA A 348 34.50 38.64 -22.08
C ALA A 348 34.20 39.19 -20.66
N MET A 349 34.68 38.40 -19.68
CA MET A 349 34.93 38.63 -18.24
C MET A 349 33.77 38.37 -17.26
N GLU A 350 33.89 37.28 -16.46
CA GLU A 350 34.03 37.35 -14.99
C GLU A 350 34.06 35.94 -14.36
N LYS A 351 35.28 35.48 -14.00
CA LYS A 351 35.50 34.49 -12.94
C LYS A 351 35.88 35.26 -11.68
N SER A 352 34.92 35.65 -10.83
CA SER A 352 35.16 36.14 -9.47
C SER A 352 33.85 36.60 -8.78
N ALA A 353 32.97 35.68 -8.36
CA ALA A 353 31.90 35.99 -7.38
C ALA A 353 31.15 34.72 -6.92
N VAL A 354 31.78 33.82 -6.16
CA VAL A 354 31.05 32.65 -5.59
C VAL A 354 31.21 32.50 -4.07
N SER A 355 31.89 33.41 -3.37
CA SER A 355 32.16 33.24 -1.93
C SER A 355 31.43 34.21 -0.97
N LYS A 356 30.43 34.98 -1.41
CA LYS A 356 29.73 35.95 -0.54
C LYS A 356 28.20 35.84 -0.44
N LEU A 357 27.55 34.82 -1.02
CA LEU A 357 26.08 34.79 -1.12
C LEU A 357 25.31 33.97 -0.06
N ASP A 358 25.96 33.19 0.80
CA ASP A 358 25.23 32.22 1.65
C ASP A 358 24.93 32.67 3.10
N GLN A 359 25.37 33.86 3.54
CA GLN A 359 25.01 34.39 4.87
C GLN A 359 24.03 35.58 4.82
N THR A 360 23.91 36.23 3.66
CA THR A 360 23.08 37.43 3.46
C THR A 360 21.58 37.11 3.33
N ALA A 361 21.23 35.93 2.81
CA ALA A 361 19.84 35.51 2.58
C ALA A 361 19.06 35.20 3.88
N ALA A 362 19.73 34.74 4.93
CA ALA A 362 19.08 34.44 6.22
C ALA A 362 18.83 35.71 7.07
N LEU A 363 19.61 36.77 6.84
CA LEU A 363 19.49 38.06 7.54
C LEU A 363 18.53 39.03 6.82
N SER A 364 18.43 38.99 5.48
CA SER A 364 17.45 39.79 4.73
C SER A 364 16.00 39.42 5.06
N LEU A 365 15.72 38.14 5.30
CA LEU A 365 14.41 37.63 5.73
C LEU A 365 13.96 38.13 7.11
N ILE A 366 14.88 38.66 7.93
CA ILE A 366 14.59 39.22 9.26
C ILE A 366 14.32 40.73 9.17
N ALA A 367 14.92 41.43 8.19
CA ALA A 367 14.72 42.86 7.95
C ALA A 367 13.36 43.15 7.29
N GLU A 368 12.93 42.33 6.31
CA GLU A 368 11.62 42.45 5.66
C GLU A 368 10.43 42.18 6.61
N GLU A 369 10.68 41.51 7.75
CA GLU A 369 9.66 41.24 8.77
C GLU A 369 9.35 42.49 9.62
N LYS A 370 10.29 43.44 9.78
CA LYS A 370 10.09 44.72 10.47
C LYS A 370 9.39 45.79 9.62
N GLU A 371 9.60 45.77 8.31
CA GLU A 371 8.99 46.74 7.38
C GLU A 371 7.47 46.50 7.20
N ALA A 372 7.02 45.25 7.38
CA ALA A 372 5.61 44.86 7.28
C ALA A 372 4.77 45.13 8.55
N GLU A 373 5.39 45.48 9.68
CA GLU A 373 4.69 45.80 10.94
C GLU A 373 4.21 47.27 11.02
N ASN A 374 4.75 48.17 10.20
CA ASN A 374 4.43 49.61 10.23
C ASN A 374 3.18 50.04 9.43
N VAL A 375 2.49 49.12 8.75
CA VAL A 375 1.38 49.47 7.82
C VAL A 375 -0.02 49.29 8.44
N VAL A 376 -0.15 49.01 9.74
CA VAL A 376 -1.48 48.73 10.35
C VAL A 376 -1.72 49.46 11.67
N ARG A 377 -2.30 50.67 11.58
CA ARG A 377 -3.49 51.16 12.32
C ARG A 377 -3.80 52.63 11.95
N PRO A 378 -5.04 53.14 12.12
CA PRO A 378 -6.31 52.46 12.41
C PRO A 378 -7.45 52.81 11.42
N LEU A 379 -8.41 51.90 11.26
CA LEU A 379 -9.80 52.26 10.93
C LEU A 379 -10.67 51.70 12.06
N SER A 380 -10.83 52.53 13.10
CA SER A 380 -11.80 52.37 14.16
C SER A 380 -12.46 53.73 14.39
N SER A 381 -13.61 53.94 13.76
CA SER A 381 -14.59 54.96 14.17
C SER A 381 -15.84 54.81 13.31
N VAL A 382 -16.92 54.29 13.89
CA VAL A 382 -18.24 54.95 14.01
C VAL A 382 -19.04 54.17 15.06
N ALA A 383 -19.00 54.69 16.29
CA ALA A 383 -20.12 55.01 17.21
C ALA A 383 -21.52 54.39 16.94
N LEU A 384 -22.13 53.69 17.91
CA LEU A 384 -23.12 54.14 18.93
C LEU A 384 -24.49 53.48 18.58
N THR A 385 -25.37 52.97 19.46
CA THR A 385 -25.72 53.31 20.86
C THR A 385 -26.60 52.20 21.49
N ALA A 386 -26.49 52.04 22.82
CA ALA A 386 -27.47 51.73 23.91
C ALA A 386 -28.78 50.96 23.61
N THR A 387 -29.26 50.01 24.43
CA THR A 387 -29.73 50.12 25.84
C THR A 387 -29.72 48.76 26.57
N GLU A 388 -29.07 48.60 27.74
CA GLU A 388 -29.61 48.56 29.14
C GLU A 388 -30.74 47.53 29.41
N GLN A 389 -30.46 46.35 29.98
CA GLN A 389 -30.53 45.94 31.43
C GLN A 389 -31.94 45.41 31.86
N PRO A 390 -32.14 44.61 32.95
CA PRO A 390 -31.28 43.61 33.62
C PRO A 390 -32.02 42.39 34.31
N VAL A 391 -31.23 41.54 34.99
CA VAL A 391 -31.51 40.71 36.20
C VAL A 391 -32.43 39.46 36.12
N GLY A 392 -31.96 38.35 36.72
CA GLY A 392 -32.85 37.43 37.47
C GLY A 392 -32.54 35.93 37.45
N SER A 393 -31.61 35.47 38.30
CA SER A 393 -31.55 34.09 38.86
C SER A 393 -32.66 33.89 39.94
N PRO A 394 -32.83 32.76 40.69
CA PRO A 394 -32.17 31.43 40.69
C PRO A 394 -33.09 30.19 40.97
N ASN A 395 -32.48 28.99 41.04
CA ASN A 395 -32.72 27.83 41.96
C ASN A 395 -34.10 27.12 42.06
N LEU A 396 -34.22 25.81 41.73
CA LEU A 396 -33.92 24.58 42.52
C LEU A 396 -34.91 24.24 43.67
N LYS A 397 -35.71 23.15 43.52
CA LYS A 397 -35.77 21.94 44.41
C LYS A 397 -37.10 21.12 44.32
N GLY A 398 -36.96 19.78 44.46
CA GLY A 398 -37.97 18.80 44.93
C GLY A 398 -38.49 17.82 43.85
N ALA A 399 -38.09 16.54 43.73
CA ALA A 399 -38.32 15.34 44.58
C ALA A 399 -39.83 14.99 44.72
N ALA A 400 -40.39 13.77 44.54
CA ALA A 400 -39.90 12.39 44.35
C ALA A 400 -41.07 11.42 43.98
N LYS A 401 -40.71 10.15 43.64
CA LYS A 401 -41.46 8.85 43.73
C LYS A 401 -42.54 8.51 42.67
N CYS A 402 -42.34 7.46 41.85
CA CYS A 402 -42.65 6.00 42.04
C CYS A 402 -44.09 5.69 41.58
N THR A 403 -44.37 4.88 40.54
CA THR A 403 -44.54 3.41 40.61
C THR A 403 -44.53 2.72 39.22
N SER A 404 -44.40 1.39 39.26
CA SER A 404 -44.19 0.41 38.20
C SER A 404 -45.44 -0.20 37.54
N SER A 405 -45.22 -0.78 36.35
CA SER A 405 -45.66 -2.12 35.87
C SER A 405 -46.89 -2.30 34.93
N LYS A 406 -46.58 -3.01 33.82
CA LYS A 406 -47.29 -4.11 33.12
C LYS A 406 -48.62 -3.88 32.38
N GLY A 407 -48.60 -4.23 31.07
CA GLY A 407 -49.34 -5.39 30.56
C GLY A 407 -50.24 -5.20 29.32
N PHE A 408 -50.25 -6.25 28.46
CA PHE A 408 -51.22 -6.61 27.39
C PHE A 408 -51.15 -5.88 26.03
N LEU A 409 -51.35 -6.51 24.85
CA LEU A 409 -51.31 -7.91 24.37
C LEU A 409 -51.33 -7.94 22.83
N ASP A 410 -50.78 -9.02 22.30
CA ASP A 410 -50.72 -9.51 20.91
C ASP A 410 -52.10 -9.96 20.34
N LYS A 411 -52.29 -9.97 19.01
CA LYS A 411 -53.19 -10.93 18.32
C LYS A 411 -52.95 -11.02 16.80
N ARG A 412 -52.94 -12.27 16.34
CA ARG A 412 -52.66 -12.82 15.00
C ARG A 412 -53.93 -13.01 14.13
N LYS A 413 -53.70 -13.02 12.80
CA LYS A 413 -54.25 -13.87 11.71
C LYS A 413 -55.76 -13.95 11.43
N VAL A 414 -56.11 -13.79 10.14
CA VAL A 414 -57.12 -14.58 9.41
C VAL A 414 -56.63 -14.88 7.97
N PHE A 415 -56.93 -16.09 7.49
CA PHE A 415 -56.64 -16.73 6.20
C PHE A 415 -57.94 -16.84 5.35
N ALA A 416 -57.85 -16.80 4.02
CA ALA A 416 -58.58 -17.67 3.04
C ALA A 416 -58.31 -17.17 1.60
N LYS A 417 -57.54 -17.88 0.76
CA LYS A 417 -57.93 -18.95 -0.19
C LYS A 417 -58.83 -18.51 -1.34
N GLN A 418 -58.28 -18.53 -2.57
CA GLN A 418 -58.84 -19.29 -3.69
C GLN A 418 -57.75 -19.66 -4.71
N THR A 419 -57.86 -20.88 -5.20
CA THR A 419 -56.95 -21.66 -6.04
C THR A 419 -57.55 -21.83 -7.43
N ALA A 420 -56.74 -21.80 -8.50
CA ALA A 420 -56.82 -22.73 -9.65
C ALA A 420 -55.76 -22.39 -10.73
N SER A 421 -54.95 -23.39 -11.09
CA SER A 421 -54.24 -23.52 -12.38
C SER A 421 -55.11 -24.40 -13.32
N PRO A 422 -54.63 -25.00 -14.43
CA PRO A 422 -53.72 -24.59 -15.51
C PRO A 422 -54.34 -24.87 -16.92
N LYS A 423 -53.81 -24.32 -18.02
CA LYS A 423 -53.87 -24.98 -19.35
C LYS A 423 -52.66 -24.64 -20.24
N GLN A 424 -51.85 -25.66 -20.52
CA GLN A 424 -51.03 -25.81 -21.73
C GLN A 424 -51.83 -26.61 -22.77
N THR A 425 -51.66 -26.28 -24.05
CA THR A 425 -51.56 -27.19 -25.24
C THR A 425 -51.34 -26.29 -26.46
N LYS A 426 -50.22 -26.40 -27.20
CA LYS A 426 -49.99 -27.21 -28.42
C LYS A 426 -50.97 -26.82 -29.56
N SER A 427 -50.61 -26.62 -30.83
CA SER A 427 -49.44 -26.97 -31.65
C SER A 427 -49.67 -26.42 -33.08
N ALA A 428 -48.58 -26.22 -33.85
CA ALA A 428 -48.39 -26.50 -35.30
C ALA A 428 -49.48 -26.08 -36.33
N ASP A 429 -49.19 -25.53 -37.50
CA ASP A 429 -48.33 -26.14 -38.52
C ASP A 429 -47.92 -25.13 -39.63
N LYS A 430 -46.67 -25.30 -40.12
CA LYS A 430 -46.17 -25.29 -41.51
C LYS A 430 -46.76 -24.34 -42.58
N ASN A 431 -45.89 -23.54 -43.24
CA ASN A 431 -45.13 -23.95 -44.44
C ASN A 431 -44.22 -22.82 -44.99
N LYS A 432 -42.98 -23.21 -45.31
CA LYS A 432 -41.96 -22.58 -46.20
C LYS A 432 -42.29 -22.91 -47.67
N PRO A 433 -41.44 -22.58 -48.69
CA PRO A 433 -40.53 -21.44 -48.96
C PRO A 433 -40.91 -20.83 -50.36
N THR A 434 -40.28 -19.79 -50.94
CA THR A 434 -38.98 -19.79 -51.65
C THR A 434 -38.59 -18.41 -52.17
N GLU A 435 -37.30 -18.10 -51.98
CA GLU A 435 -36.30 -17.53 -52.90
C GLU A 435 -36.50 -16.21 -53.68
N LYS A 436 -35.54 -15.30 -53.38
CA LYS A 436 -34.66 -14.52 -54.28
C LYS A 436 -35.37 -13.46 -55.16
N VAL A 437 -34.88 -12.24 -55.36
CA VAL A 437 -33.53 -11.80 -55.74
C VAL A 437 -33.37 -10.31 -55.35
N ASP A 438 -32.12 -9.96 -55.13
CA ASP A 438 -31.51 -8.64 -54.93
C ASP A 438 -31.91 -7.48 -55.85
N ALA A 439 -31.50 -6.30 -55.37
CA ALA A 439 -30.72 -5.29 -56.09
C ALA A 439 -31.41 -3.93 -56.41
N SER A 440 -31.25 -3.04 -55.43
CA SER A 440 -30.40 -1.83 -55.54
C SER A 440 -30.93 -0.55 -56.21
N LYS A 441 -30.67 0.56 -55.47
CA LYS A 441 -30.43 1.94 -55.93
C LYS A 441 -31.66 2.66 -56.52
N ASN A 442 -31.90 3.95 -56.32
CA ASN A 442 -31.11 5.07 -55.84
C ASN A 442 -32.07 6.25 -55.58
N VAL A 443 -31.70 7.12 -54.63
CA VAL A 443 -31.71 8.60 -54.71
C VAL A 443 -32.97 9.33 -55.22
N GLY A 444 -33.47 10.25 -54.39
CA GLY A 444 -34.35 11.33 -54.87
C GLY A 444 -34.66 12.37 -53.80
N ALA A 445 -33.83 13.41 -53.72
CA ALA A 445 -34.03 14.60 -52.89
C ALA A 445 -35.21 15.45 -53.37
N LEU A 446 -35.91 16.13 -52.46
CA LEU A 446 -36.66 17.36 -52.74
C LEU A 446 -36.82 18.21 -51.46
N LYS A 447 -36.32 19.45 -51.53
CA LYS A 447 -36.61 20.62 -50.68
C LYS A 447 -37.48 21.59 -51.53
N PRO A 448 -37.95 22.74 -51.03
CA PRO A 448 -38.55 23.09 -49.73
C PRO A 448 -39.81 23.99 -49.88
N GLN A 449 -40.61 24.21 -48.82
CA GLN A 449 -41.37 25.47 -48.67
C GLN A 449 -41.41 25.93 -47.21
N LYS A 450 -41.25 27.25 -47.02
CA LYS A 450 -41.16 28.00 -45.76
C LYS A 450 -42.47 28.72 -45.45
N SER A 451 -42.88 28.72 -44.19
CA SER A 451 -43.41 29.86 -43.39
C SER A 451 -43.76 29.25 -42.01
N GLY A 452 -43.37 29.76 -40.84
CA GLY A 452 -43.36 31.11 -40.30
C GLY A 452 -42.79 31.05 -38.87
N GLN A 453 -42.25 32.17 -38.41
CA GLN A 453 -41.50 32.32 -37.16
C GLN A 453 -42.41 32.37 -35.92
N SER A 454 -42.03 31.71 -34.83
CA SER A 454 -41.79 32.32 -33.51
C SER A 454 -41.55 31.22 -32.44
N GLY A 455 -40.59 31.45 -31.54
CA GLY A 455 -40.23 30.52 -30.46
C GLY A 455 -38.82 29.95 -30.57
N LYS A 456 -37.81 30.80 -30.32
CA LYS A 456 -36.44 30.33 -30.03
C LYS A 456 -36.40 29.71 -28.64
N THR A 457 -36.54 28.38 -28.56
CA THR A 457 -36.04 27.57 -27.46
C THR A 457 -34.95 26.63 -27.96
N LYS A 458 -33.87 26.58 -27.18
CA LYS A 458 -32.57 25.95 -27.45
C LYS A 458 -32.69 24.51 -28.00
N LYS A 459 -32.29 24.29 -29.25
CA LYS A 459 -31.83 22.99 -29.76
C LYS A 459 -30.33 22.86 -29.48
N SER A 460 -29.94 22.45 -28.27
CA SER A 460 -28.54 22.08 -27.99
C SER A 460 -28.36 20.77 -27.21
N SER A 461 -29.43 20.02 -26.92
CA SER A 461 -29.42 18.94 -25.92
C SER A 461 -29.49 17.49 -26.47
N ASN A 462 -28.97 17.17 -27.66
CA ASN A 462 -29.02 15.76 -28.12
C ASN A 462 -27.78 15.20 -28.84
N LYS A 463 -26.57 15.69 -28.51
CA LYS A 463 -25.29 15.11 -28.99
C LYS A 463 -24.62 14.17 -27.99
N LEU A 464 -25.12 14.12 -26.75
CA LEU A 464 -24.48 13.39 -25.65
C LEU A 464 -24.34 11.87 -25.92
N PRO A 465 -25.38 11.15 -26.38
CA PRO A 465 -25.28 9.71 -26.64
C PRO A 465 -24.33 9.37 -27.79
N GLU A 466 -24.33 10.18 -28.86
CA GLU A 466 -23.46 9.99 -30.03
C GLU A 466 -21.97 10.13 -29.65
N LEU A 467 -21.63 11.12 -28.82
CA LEU A 467 -20.26 11.35 -28.36
C LEU A 467 -19.75 10.26 -27.41
N ILE A 468 -20.63 9.71 -26.57
CA ILE A 468 -20.31 8.57 -25.71
C ILE A 468 -20.10 7.32 -26.56
N ALA A 469 -20.96 7.07 -27.55
CA ALA A 469 -20.79 5.97 -28.50
C ALA A 469 -19.46 6.06 -29.26
N CYS A 470 -19.09 7.27 -29.71
CA CYS A 470 -17.81 7.54 -30.36
C CYS A 470 -16.62 7.25 -29.44
N GLY A 471 -16.70 7.66 -28.17
CA GLY A 471 -15.68 7.40 -27.16
C GLY A 471 -15.53 5.92 -26.81
N ASN A 472 -16.64 5.18 -26.77
CA ASN A 472 -16.62 3.73 -26.55
C ASN A 472 -15.94 2.95 -27.68
N GLN A 473 -16.05 3.40 -28.94
CA GLN A 473 -15.52 2.69 -30.11
C GLN A 473 -14.04 2.98 -30.36
N CYS A 474 -13.66 4.25 -30.56
CA CYS A 474 -12.28 4.64 -30.91
C CYS A 474 -11.89 5.98 -30.26
N PRO A 475 -11.48 6.00 -28.97
CA PRO A 475 -11.18 7.25 -28.26
C PRO A 475 -10.11 8.13 -28.93
N SER A 476 -9.07 7.51 -29.49
CA SER A 476 -7.94 8.22 -30.12
C SER A 476 -8.31 8.83 -31.48
N GLU A 477 -9.11 8.13 -32.29
CA GLU A 477 -9.57 8.63 -33.59
C GLU A 477 -10.68 9.67 -33.40
N ALA A 478 -11.59 9.44 -32.45
CA ALA A 478 -12.63 10.38 -32.05
C ALA A 478 -12.03 11.72 -31.60
N TRP A 479 -10.96 11.69 -30.81
CA TRP A 479 -10.24 12.90 -30.40
C TRP A 479 -9.66 13.66 -31.62
N SER A 480 -9.07 12.95 -32.59
CA SER A 480 -8.49 13.58 -33.77
C SER A 480 -9.53 14.25 -34.70
N LEU A 481 -10.76 13.73 -34.73
CA LEU A 481 -11.83 14.21 -35.61
C LEU A 481 -12.71 15.29 -34.96
N LEU A 482 -12.90 15.21 -33.64
CA LEU A 482 -13.93 15.98 -32.93
C LEU A 482 -13.39 16.77 -31.72
N GLY A 483 -12.11 16.63 -31.36
CA GLY A 483 -11.50 17.09 -30.11
C GLY A 483 -11.90 18.51 -29.69
N ASP A 484 -11.57 19.53 -30.47
CA ASP A 484 -11.84 20.93 -30.10
C ASP A 484 -13.34 21.25 -30.01
N LYS A 485 -14.15 20.64 -30.88
CA LYS A 485 -15.62 20.81 -30.86
C LYS A 485 -16.26 20.12 -29.66
N VAL A 486 -15.72 18.98 -29.24
CA VAL A 486 -16.19 18.20 -28.09
C VAL A 486 -15.78 18.87 -26.78
N VAL A 487 -14.56 19.40 -26.71
CA VAL A 487 -14.13 20.23 -25.57
C VAL A 487 -15.07 21.42 -25.41
N GLY A 488 -15.26 22.23 -26.46
CA GLY A 488 -16.16 23.39 -26.41
C GLY A 488 -17.61 23.02 -26.05
N PHE A 489 -18.10 21.87 -26.52
CA PHE A 489 -19.39 21.34 -26.09
C PHE A 489 -19.41 21.03 -24.59
N ILE A 490 -18.50 20.19 -24.10
CA ILE A 490 -18.40 19.80 -22.67
C ILE A 490 -18.31 21.03 -21.78
N GLU A 491 -17.45 22.00 -22.14
CA GLU A 491 -17.27 23.25 -21.39
C GLU A 491 -18.56 24.08 -21.32
N SER A 492 -19.36 24.08 -22.39
CA SER A 492 -20.61 24.85 -22.44
C SER A 492 -21.76 24.22 -21.65
N VAL A 493 -21.79 22.88 -21.52
CA VAL A 493 -22.95 22.17 -20.94
C VAL A 493 -22.72 21.64 -19.53
N ILE A 494 -21.48 21.39 -19.11
CA ILE A 494 -21.24 20.71 -17.82
C ILE A 494 -21.67 21.52 -16.60
N ASP A 495 -21.43 22.82 -16.63
CA ASP A 495 -21.87 23.70 -15.54
C ASP A 495 -23.39 23.94 -15.57
N GLN A 496 -24.06 23.55 -16.66
CA GLN A 496 -25.51 23.65 -16.86
C GLN A 496 -26.25 22.32 -16.68
N ALA A 497 -25.55 21.23 -16.30
CA ALA A 497 -26.18 19.92 -16.13
C ALA A 497 -27.36 19.99 -15.15
N GLU A 498 -28.56 19.68 -15.63
CA GLU A 498 -29.83 19.86 -14.90
C GLU A 498 -30.12 18.68 -13.97
N SER A 499 -29.46 17.53 -14.18
CA SER A 499 -29.62 16.32 -13.37
C SER A 499 -28.28 15.61 -13.11
N ASP A 500 -28.23 14.85 -12.02
CA ASP A 500 -27.07 14.01 -11.68
C ASP A 500 -26.88 12.84 -12.67
N GLU A 501 -27.94 12.46 -13.38
CA GLU A 501 -27.86 11.48 -14.47
C GLU A 501 -27.13 12.04 -15.68
N GLU A 502 -27.46 13.27 -16.07
CA GLU A 502 -26.76 13.99 -17.14
C GLU A 502 -25.30 14.25 -16.75
N LEU A 503 -25.06 14.62 -15.49
CA LEU A 503 -23.71 14.84 -14.97
C LEU A 503 -22.84 13.57 -15.02
N SER A 504 -23.41 12.40 -14.72
CA SER A 504 -22.69 11.12 -14.81
C SER A 504 -22.23 10.81 -16.24
N ARG A 505 -23.09 11.09 -17.23
CA ARG A 505 -22.78 10.94 -18.67
C ARG A 505 -21.72 11.96 -19.12
N LEU A 506 -21.79 13.19 -18.63
CA LEU A 506 -20.79 14.23 -18.92
C LEU A 506 -19.42 13.96 -18.29
N LEU A 507 -19.37 13.39 -17.08
CA LEU A 507 -18.11 12.96 -16.46
C LEU A 507 -17.44 11.83 -17.26
N LEU A 508 -18.20 10.94 -17.88
CA LEU A 508 -17.66 9.94 -18.78
C LEU A 508 -17.02 10.58 -20.01
N LEU A 509 -17.68 11.56 -20.63
CA LEU A 509 -17.08 12.34 -21.73
C LEU A 509 -15.80 13.08 -21.30
N ILE A 510 -15.79 13.70 -20.12
CA ILE A 510 -14.56 14.28 -19.56
C ILE A 510 -13.47 13.23 -19.44
N ALA A 511 -13.79 12.03 -18.97
CA ALA A 511 -12.82 10.96 -18.80
C ALA A 511 -12.25 10.44 -20.13
N TYR A 512 -13.03 10.49 -21.21
CA TYR A 512 -12.56 10.15 -22.55
C TYR A 512 -11.63 11.19 -23.16
N TYR A 513 -12.04 12.46 -23.11
CA TYR A 513 -11.51 13.47 -24.01
C TYR A 513 -10.64 14.53 -23.31
N LEU A 514 -10.82 14.75 -22.01
CA LEU A 514 -10.13 15.83 -21.29
C LEU A 514 -8.97 15.30 -20.40
N PRO A 515 -7.87 16.06 -20.26
CA PRO A 515 -6.69 15.64 -19.51
C PRO A 515 -6.99 15.40 -18.02
N VAL A 516 -6.10 14.68 -17.33
CA VAL A 516 -6.25 14.35 -15.89
C VAL A 516 -6.23 15.58 -14.99
N SER A 517 -5.63 16.68 -15.45
CA SER A 517 -5.58 17.97 -14.76
C SER A 517 -6.89 18.77 -14.81
N GLU A 518 -7.93 18.27 -15.49
CA GLU A 518 -9.19 19.01 -15.67
C GLU A 518 -9.88 19.26 -14.32
N GLN A 519 -9.96 20.54 -13.90
CA GLN A 519 -10.50 20.91 -12.59
C GLN A 519 -11.99 20.57 -12.44
N ARG A 520 -12.75 20.61 -13.55
CA ARG A 520 -14.18 20.29 -13.59
C ARG A 520 -14.47 18.84 -13.19
N TRP A 521 -13.55 17.90 -13.47
CA TRP A 521 -13.66 16.52 -12.99
C TRP A 521 -13.75 16.48 -11.46
N SER A 522 -12.84 17.15 -10.77
CA SER A 522 -12.80 17.15 -9.31
C SER A 522 -13.98 17.88 -8.67
N MET A 523 -14.41 18.99 -9.27
CA MET A 523 -15.54 19.81 -8.80
C MET A 523 -16.90 19.10 -8.95
N HIS A 524 -17.18 18.53 -10.11
CA HIS A 524 -18.48 17.92 -10.39
C HIS A 524 -18.59 16.49 -9.84
N ARG A 525 -17.47 15.77 -9.70
CA ARG A 525 -17.44 14.46 -9.03
C ARG A 525 -17.87 14.54 -7.56
N SER A 526 -17.53 15.62 -6.83
CA SER A 526 -17.98 15.79 -5.45
C SER A 526 -19.47 16.06 -5.32
N ARG A 527 -20.13 16.60 -6.37
CA ARG A 527 -21.59 16.78 -6.35
C ARG A 527 -22.32 15.45 -6.38
N LEU A 528 -21.78 14.47 -7.12
CA LEU A 528 -22.37 13.14 -7.25
C LEU A 528 -22.22 12.26 -6.01
N SER A 529 -21.30 12.55 -5.06
CA SER A 529 -21.13 11.68 -3.88
C SER A 529 -22.40 11.56 -3.04
N ASP A 530 -23.22 12.61 -3.03
CA ASP A 530 -24.40 12.71 -2.17
C ASP A 530 -25.67 12.16 -2.86
N SER A 531 -25.62 11.93 -4.18
CA SER A 531 -26.76 11.53 -5.00
C SER A 531 -26.57 10.21 -5.78
N ILE A 532 -25.39 9.58 -5.70
CA ILE A 532 -25.10 8.25 -6.29
C ILE A 532 -26.17 7.20 -5.93
N GLU A 533 -26.84 7.33 -4.79
CA GLU A 533 -27.91 6.40 -4.41
C GLU A 533 -29.17 6.51 -5.28
N ARG A 534 -29.43 7.69 -5.86
CA ARG A 534 -30.69 8.05 -6.53
C ARG A 534 -30.60 8.05 -8.06
N ILE A 535 -29.40 8.00 -8.63
CA ILE A 535 -29.22 7.97 -10.09
C ILE A 535 -29.63 6.62 -10.69
N SER A 536 -30.14 6.63 -11.92
CA SER A 536 -30.44 5.43 -12.70
C SER A 536 -29.24 4.49 -12.86
N ASP A 537 -29.50 3.21 -13.17
CA ASP A 537 -28.45 2.20 -13.34
C ASP A 537 -27.53 2.52 -14.53
N GLU A 538 -28.08 3.09 -15.60
CA GLU A 538 -27.31 3.55 -16.76
C GLU A 538 -26.34 4.69 -16.39
N ALA A 539 -26.82 5.71 -15.66
CA ALA A 539 -25.98 6.80 -15.19
C ALA A 539 -24.90 6.30 -14.21
N PHE A 540 -25.26 5.36 -13.33
CA PHE A 540 -24.33 4.72 -12.41
C PHE A 540 -23.18 4.01 -13.14
N LEU A 541 -23.49 3.25 -14.20
CA LEU A 541 -22.49 2.56 -15.02
C LEU A 541 -21.59 3.55 -15.78
N CYS A 542 -22.15 4.67 -16.28
CA CYS A 542 -21.35 5.74 -16.87
C CYS A 542 -20.32 6.30 -15.89
N LEU A 543 -20.72 6.52 -14.64
CA LEU A 543 -19.83 7.00 -13.58
C LEU A 543 -18.72 5.98 -13.25
N VAL A 544 -19.08 4.70 -13.12
CA VAL A 544 -18.11 3.61 -12.92
C VAL A 544 -17.10 3.53 -14.07
N HIS A 545 -17.58 3.67 -15.31
CA HIS A 545 -16.73 3.70 -16.49
C HIS A 545 -15.77 4.91 -16.45
N ALA A 546 -16.28 6.07 -16.06
CA ALA A 546 -15.45 7.27 -15.93
C ALA A 546 -14.31 7.08 -14.92
N PHE A 547 -14.57 6.44 -13.76
CA PHE A 547 -13.52 6.10 -12.79
C PHE A 547 -12.50 5.12 -13.37
N MET A 548 -12.94 4.12 -14.13
CA MET A 548 -12.04 3.17 -14.79
C MET A 548 -11.05 3.89 -15.72
N LEU A 549 -11.53 4.79 -16.57
CA LEU A 549 -10.70 5.56 -17.50
C LEU A 549 -9.68 6.43 -16.76
N ARG A 550 -10.09 7.04 -15.64
CA ARG A 550 -9.21 7.83 -14.76
C ARG A 550 -8.29 6.98 -13.87
N ARG A 551 -8.47 5.65 -13.86
CA ARG A 551 -7.75 4.69 -13.00
C ARG A 551 -7.78 5.05 -11.52
N SER A 552 -8.85 5.72 -11.08
CA SER A 552 -8.98 6.17 -9.70
C SER A 552 -10.46 6.17 -9.29
N ILE A 553 -10.76 5.39 -8.26
CA ILE A 553 -11.99 5.53 -7.46
C ILE A 553 -11.58 6.24 -6.17
N PRO A 554 -12.07 7.47 -5.93
CA PRO A 554 -11.70 8.24 -4.74
C PRO A 554 -12.18 7.60 -3.44
N ASN A 555 -11.38 7.72 -2.37
CA ASN A 555 -11.68 7.08 -1.08
C ASN A 555 -13.02 7.53 -0.47
N SER A 556 -13.45 8.77 -0.71
CA SER A 556 -14.73 9.28 -0.20
C SER A 556 -15.94 8.64 -0.89
N ILE A 557 -15.82 8.35 -2.18
CA ILE A 557 -16.90 7.75 -2.99
C ILE A 557 -16.89 6.23 -2.86
N PHE A 558 -15.72 5.62 -2.67
CA PHE A 558 -15.55 4.18 -2.71
C PHE A 558 -16.54 3.40 -1.82
N PRO A 559 -16.77 3.74 -0.53
CA PRO A 559 -17.75 3.01 0.30
C PRO A 559 -19.19 3.13 -0.21
N ILE A 560 -19.57 4.30 -0.71
CA ILE A 560 -20.91 4.57 -1.25
C ILE A 560 -21.10 3.77 -2.55
N LEU A 561 -20.11 3.82 -3.43
CA LEU A 561 -20.08 3.09 -4.69
C LEU A 561 -20.18 1.56 -4.44
N ASP A 562 -19.40 1.04 -3.49
CA ASP A 562 -19.40 -0.39 -3.14
C ASP A 562 -20.76 -0.84 -2.57
N LEU A 563 -21.37 0.00 -1.73
CA LEU A 563 -22.71 -0.24 -1.20
C LEU A 563 -23.79 -0.20 -2.29
N GLN A 564 -23.71 0.73 -3.24
CA GLN A 564 -24.68 0.80 -4.35
C GLN A 564 -24.54 -0.38 -5.31
N ILE A 565 -23.31 -0.81 -5.62
CA ILE A 565 -23.08 -2.03 -6.42
C ILE A 565 -23.80 -3.20 -5.78
N ARG A 566 -23.57 -3.41 -4.47
CA ARG A 566 -24.24 -4.45 -3.68
C ARG A 566 -25.77 -4.38 -3.76
N ARG A 567 -26.36 -3.18 -3.70
CA ARG A 567 -27.83 -2.98 -3.71
C ARG A 567 -28.46 -3.21 -5.08
N ARG A 568 -27.67 -3.15 -6.16
CA ARG A 568 -28.15 -3.19 -7.56
C ARG A 568 -27.69 -4.45 -8.31
N LEU A 569 -27.06 -5.41 -7.63
CA LEU A 569 -26.44 -6.59 -8.25
C LEU A 569 -27.38 -7.38 -9.17
N ASP A 570 -28.64 -7.53 -8.75
CA ASP A 570 -29.69 -8.24 -9.47
C ASP A 570 -30.20 -7.52 -10.72
N ARG A 571 -29.93 -6.22 -10.84
CA ARG A 571 -30.33 -5.38 -11.98
C ARG A 571 -29.30 -5.32 -13.08
N PHE A 572 -28.04 -5.66 -12.76
CA PHE A 572 -26.93 -5.57 -13.71
C PHE A 572 -26.84 -6.81 -14.61
N THR A 573 -26.61 -6.56 -15.90
CA THR A 573 -26.25 -7.62 -16.86
C THR A 573 -24.85 -8.15 -16.57
N PHE A 574 -24.46 -9.26 -17.21
CA PHE A 574 -23.11 -9.79 -17.01
C PHE A 574 -22.03 -8.85 -17.54
N ASP A 575 -22.32 -8.10 -18.61
CA ASP A 575 -21.41 -7.11 -19.20
C ASP A 575 -21.20 -5.93 -18.24
N ASP A 576 -22.27 -5.46 -17.59
CA ASP A 576 -22.21 -4.42 -16.56
C ASP A 576 -21.35 -4.85 -15.38
N LEU A 577 -21.54 -6.09 -14.90
CA LEU A 577 -20.71 -6.68 -13.85
C LEU A 577 -19.24 -6.80 -14.28
N GLY A 578 -19.00 -7.07 -15.57
CA GLY A 578 -17.69 -7.04 -16.21
C GLY A 578 -17.04 -5.66 -16.15
N LEU A 579 -17.76 -4.60 -16.54
CA LEU A 579 -17.32 -3.21 -16.46
C LEU A 579 -16.98 -2.81 -15.02
N ILE A 580 -17.87 -3.09 -14.07
CA ILE A 580 -17.67 -2.80 -12.64
C ILE A 580 -16.41 -3.52 -12.13
N SER A 581 -16.26 -4.80 -12.46
CA SER A 581 -15.10 -5.60 -12.06
C SER A 581 -13.79 -5.07 -12.66
N LEU A 582 -13.83 -4.62 -13.91
CA LEU A 582 -12.69 -4.03 -14.61
C LEU A 582 -12.32 -2.66 -14.03
N ALA A 583 -13.31 -1.84 -13.70
CA ALA A 583 -13.13 -0.55 -13.06
C ALA A 583 -12.40 -0.70 -11.72
N TYR A 584 -12.88 -1.59 -10.86
CA TYR A 584 -12.25 -1.90 -9.59
C TYR A 584 -10.81 -2.39 -9.76
N PHE A 585 -10.58 -3.27 -10.75
CA PHE A 585 -9.25 -3.82 -11.00
C PHE A 585 -8.27 -2.72 -11.43
N LYS A 586 -8.68 -1.86 -12.39
CA LYS A 586 -7.86 -0.77 -12.92
C LYS A 586 -7.59 0.32 -11.89
N CYS A 587 -8.50 0.51 -10.94
CA CYS A 587 -8.38 1.48 -9.84
C CYS A 587 -7.71 0.89 -8.59
N CYS A 588 -7.17 -0.34 -8.67
CA CYS A 588 -6.55 -1.05 -7.55
C CYS A 588 -7.48 -1.18 -6.32
N ARG A 589 -8.79 -1.35 -6.55
CA ARG A 589 -9.81 -1.61 -5.54
C ARG A 589 -10.24 -3.07 -5.53
N ARG A 590 -10.80 -3.49 -4.40
CA ARG A 590 -11.42 -4.80 -4.15
C ARG A 590 -12.79 -4.57 -3.53
N PHE A 591 -13.77 -5.38 -3.86
CA PHE A 591 -15.07 -5.30 -3.19
C PHE A 591 -14.91 -5.48 -1.68
N GLN A 592 -15.58 -4.63 -0.88
CA GLN A 592 -15.48 -4.69 0.58
C GLN A 592 -16.33 -5.83 1.15
N TYR A 593 -17.35 -6.26 0.38
CA TYR A 593 -18.31 -7.26 0.81
C TYR A 593 -18.12 -8.61 0.10
N GLY A 594 -17.82 -9.67 0.86
CA GLY A 594 -17.56 -11.02 0.31
C GLY A 594 -18.72 -11.61 -0.52
N HIS A 595 -19.98 -11.28 -0.17
CA HIS A 595 -21.15 -11.75 -0.91
C HIS A 595 -21.23 -11.19 -2.34
N VAL A 596 -20.64 -10.02 -2.63
CA VAL A 596 -20.52 -9.50 -4.01
C VAL A 596 -19.65 -10.44 -4.84
N GLY A 597 -18.52 -10.88 -4.28
CA GLY A 597 -17.65 -11.88 -4.92
C GLY A 597 -18.36 -13.19 -5.18
N ARG A 598 -19.13 -13.70 -4.21
CA ARG A 598 -19.95 -14.92 -4.40
C ARG A 598 -21.00 -14.75 -5.49
N TYR A 599 -21.70 -13.61 -5.51
CA TYR A 599 -22.69 -13.31 -6.54
C TYR A 599 -22.05 -13.28 -7.94
N LEU A 600 -20.92 -12.58 -8.10
CA LEU A 600 -20.17 -12.54 -9.35
C LEU A 600 -19.74 -13.93 -9.83
N ALA A 601 -19.32 -14.82 -8.91
CA ALA A 601 -18.96 -16.20 -9.24
C ALA A 601 -20.16 -17.00 -9.76
N VAL A 602 -21.33 -16.91 -9.11
CA VAL A 602 -22.56 -17.58 -9.57
C VAL A 602 -23.00 -17.04 -10.93
N ARG A 603 -22.94 -15.72 -11.14
CA ARG A 603 -23.28 -15.11 -12.43
C ARG A 603 -22.32 -15.54 -13.53
N LEU A 604 -21.03 -15.65 -13.23
CA LEU A 604 -20.03 -16.16 -14.16
C LEU A 604 -20.31 -17.62 -14.54
N GLU A 605 -20.57 -18.49 -13.57
CA GLU A 605 -20.91 -19.89 -13.82
C GLU A 605 -22.12 -20.02 -14.75
N ASN A 606 -23.20 -19.29 -14.46
CA ASN A 606 -24.41 -19.29 -15.28
C ASN A 606 -24.13 -18.76 -16.70
N HIS A 607 -23.36 -17.67 -16.81
CA HIS A 607 -23.02 -17.09 -18.12
C HIS A 607 -22.19 -18.05 -18.99
N LEU A 608 -21.27 -18.81 -18.39
CA LEU A 608 -20.51 -19.84 -19.10
C LEU A 608 -21.39 -21.02 -19.56
N ALA A 609 -22.56 -21.22 -18.96
CA ALA A 609 -23.46 -22.32 -19.30
C ALA A 609 -24.51 -21.97 -20.38
N THR A 610 -24.74 -20.68 -20.67
CA THR A 610 -25.91 -20.24 -21.44
C THR A 610 -25.62 -19.69 -22.84
N VAL A 611 -24.36 -19.58 -23.28
CA VAL A 611 -24.03 -18.80 -24.50
C VAL A 611 -23.06 -19.54 -25.43
N ASP A 612 -23.40 -19.63 -26.72
CA ASP A 612 -22.53 -20.13 -27.78
C ASP A 612 -21.34 -19.16 -28.05
N GLU A 613 -21.52 -17.86 -27.82
CA GLU A 613 -20.51 -16.80 -27.89
C GLU A 613 -20.31 -16.09 -26.54
N VAL A 614 -19.29 -16.49 -25.78
CA VAL A 614 -18.98 -15.89 -24.47
C VAL A 614 -18.14 -14.62 -24.66
N GLN A 615 -18.56 -13.49 -24.09
CA GLN A 615 -17.78 -12.26 -24.17
C GLN A 615 -16.50 -12.31 -23.34
N ASN A 616 -15.37 -12.02 -23.99
CA ASN A 616 -14.04 -12.16 -23.39
C ASN A 616 -13.72 -11.17 -22.27
N VAL A 617 -14.07 -9.89 -22.47
CA VAL A 617 -13.66 -8.81 -21.56
C VAL A 617 -14.37 -8.92 -20.21
N PRO A 618 -15.71 -9.11 -20.13
CA PRO A 618 -16.42 -9.26 -18.87
C PRO A 618 -15.94 -10.46 -18.05
N VAL A 619 -15.79 -11.64 -18.68
CA VAL A 619 -15.30 -12.85 -18.00
C VAL A 619 -13.91 -12.62 -17.39
N ALA A 620 -12.97 -12.10 -18.18
CA ALA A 620 -11.62 -11.82 -17.70
C ALA A 620 -11.60 -10.76 -16.58
N ALA A 621 -12.49 -9.78 -16.62
CA ALA A 621 -12.62 -8.76 -15.58
C ALA A 621 -13.16 -9.33 -14.27
N VAL A 622 -14.21 -10.15 -14.33
CA VAL A 622 -14.79 -10.81 -13.16
C VAL A 622 -13.75 -11.73 -12.50
N LEU A 623 -13.06 -12.58 -13.27
CA LEU A 623 -11.99 -13.45 -12.75
C LEU A 623 -10.87 -12.67 -12.03
N LYS A 624 -10.53 -11.47 -12.53
CA LYS A 624 -9.56 -10.57 -11.87
C LYS A 624 -10.00 -10.06 -10.51
N GLN A 625 -11.31 -9.97 -10.25
CA GLN A 625 -11.84 -9.61 -8.94
C GLN A 625 -12.00 -10.82 -8.02
N LEU A 626 -12.48 -11.95 -8.55
CA LEU A 626 -12.71 -13.17 -7.77
C LEU A 626 -11.44 -13.69 -7.09
N ARG A 627 -10.25 -13.48 -7.70
CA ARG A 627 -8.96 -13.84 -7.10
C ARG A 627 -8.64 -13.14 -5.76
N TYR A 628 -9.40 -12.11 -5.39
CA TYR A 628 -9.24 -11.37 -4.13
C TYR A 628 -10.22 -11.81 -3.04
N VAL A 629 -11.17 -12.70 -3.35
CA VAL A 629 -12.16 -13.22 -2.40
C VAL A 629 -11.49 -14.29 -1.52
N GLN A 630 -11.91 -14.37 -0.25
CA GLN A 630 -11.34 -15.34 0.70
C GLN A 630 -11.72 -16.79 0.33
N GLN A 631 -10.85 -17.74 0.68
CA GLN A 631 -10.94 -19.14 0.23
C GLN A 631 -12.28 -19.82 0.54
N GLY A 632 -12.85 -19.58 1.72
CA GLY A 632 -14.06 -20.27 2.18
C GLY A 632 -15.34 -19.89 1.42
N ASP A 633 -15.40 -18.69 0.83
CA ASP A 633 -16.63 -18.19 0.20
C ASP A 633 -16.89 -18.80 -1.19
N LEU A 634 -15.84 -19.29 -1.86
CA LEU A 634 -15.87 -19.72 -3.26
C LEU A 634 -15.42 -21.16 -3.50
N SER A 635 -14.99 -21.89 -2.46
CA SER A 635 -14.48 -23.27 -2.57
C SER A 635 -15.41 -24.21 -3.35
N ASN A 636 -16.72 -24.02 -3.19
CA ASN A 636 -17.74 -24.89 -3.81
C ASN A 636 -18.11 -24.47 -5.25
N LEU A 637 -17.85 -23.22 -5.64
CA LEU A 637 -18.25 -22.67 -6.95
C LEU A 637 -17.15 -22.81 -7.99
N LEU A 638 -15.87 -22.64 -7.58
CA LEU A 638 -14.75 -22.72 -8.51
C LEU A 638 -14.68 -24.06 -9.29
N PRO A 639 -14.87 -25.25 -8.68
CA PRO A 639 -14.86 -26.51 -9.42
C PRO A 639 -15.89 -26.54 -10.55
N SER A 640 -17.06 -25.95 -10.33
CA SER A 640 -18.09 -25.85 -11.36
C SER A 640 -17.67 -24.91 -12.49
N ILE A 641 -17.14 -23.73 -12.15
CA ILE A 641 -16.63 -22.76 -13.12
C ILE A 641 -15.52 -23.37 -13.99
N LEU A 642 -14.53 -24.06 -13.39
CA LEU A 642 -13.44 -24.68 -14.15
C LEU A 642 -13.93 -25.79 -15.09
N ARG A 643 -14.90 -26.61 -14.64
CA ARG A 643 -15.53 -27.62 -15.50
C ARG A 643 -16.25 -26.97 -16.68
N ARG A 644 -16.97 -25.86 -16.46
CA ARG A 644 -17.58 -25.11 -17.57
C ARG A 644 -16.56 -24.59 -18.57
N PHE A 645 -15.42 -24.09 -18.11
CA PHE A 645 -14.32 -23.73 -19.02
C PHE A 645 -13.89 -24.92 -19.89
N ALA A 646 -13.72 -26.11 -19.30
CA ALA A 646 -13.30 -27.31 -20.02
C ALA A 646 -14.35 -27.79 -21.06
N GLU A 647 -15.62 -27.47 -20.85
CA GLU A 647 -16.74 -27.82 -21.76
C GLU A 647 -16.90 -26.81 -22.91
N LEU A 648 -16.26 -25.63 -22.85
CA LEU A 648 -16.39 -24.62 -23.89
C LEU A 648 -15.68 -25.02 -25.19
N PRO A 649 -16.23 -24.65 -26.36
CA PRO A 649 -15.52 -24.73 -27.63
C PRO A 649 -14.18 -23.98 -27.58
N SER A 650 -13.17 -24.50 -28.29
CA SER A 650 -11.81 -23.93 -28.28
C SER A 650 -11.74 -22.47 -28.73
N VAL A 651 -12.71 -22.00 -29.52
CA VAL A 651 -12.81 -20.64 -30.06
C VAL A 651 -13.49 -19.63 -29.13
N SER A 652 -14.30 -20.06 -28.16
CA SER A 652 -15.24 -19.17 -27.45
C SER A 652 -14.59 -18.13 -26.53
N LEU A 653 -13.35 -18.36 -26.07
CA LEU A 653 -12.60 -17.41 -25.23
C LEU A 653 -11.13 -17.29 -25.68
N LYS A 654 -10.54 -16.11 -25.49
CA LYS A 654 -9.11 -15.83 -25.71
C LYS A 654 -8.26 -16.49 -24.63
N LEU A 655 -7.03 -16.86 -24.98
CA LEU A 655 -6.08 -17.51 -24.06
C LEU A 655 -5.90 -16.74 -22.74
N VAL A 656 -5.87 -15.40 -22.79
CA VAL A 656 -5.71 -14.56 -21.58
C VAL A 656 -6.80 -14.79 -20.53
N THR A 657 -8.02 -15.14 -20.95
CA THR A 657 -9.15 -15.40 -20.03
C THR A 657 -8.95 -16.72 -19.30
N TRP A 658 -8.49 -17.74 -20.02
CA TRP A 658 -8.14 -19.05 -19.46
C TRP A 658 -6.97 -18.96 -18.47
N ILE A 659 -5.95 -18.15 -18.78
CA ILE A 659 -4.84 -17.88 -17.86
C ILE A 659 -5.34 -17.21 -16.57
N HIS A 660 -6.33 -16.32 -16.65
CA HIS A 660 -6.94 -15.73 -15.46
C HIS A 660 -7.73 -16.74 -14.62
N ALA A 661 -8.42 -17.70 -15.24
CA ALA A 661 -9.07 -18.79 -14.54
C ALA A 661 -8.04 -19.71 -13.85
N ALA A 662 -6.95 -20.04 -14.54
CA ALA A 662 -5.83 -20.79 -13.97
C ALA A 662 -5.21 -20.06 -12.76
N TYR A 663 -4.93 -18.77 -12.90
CA TYR A 663 -4.44 -17.94 -11.79
C TYR A 663 -5.43 -17.85 -10.62
N PHE A 664 -6.73 -17.85 -10.89
CA PHE A 664 -7.73 -17.88 -9.81
C PHE A 664 -7.70 -19.23 -9.08
N ALA A 665 -7.56 -20.33 -9.81
CA ALA A 665 -7.43 -21.66 -9.25
C ALA A 665 -6.20 -21.82 -8.34
N THR A 666 -5.05 -21.23 -8.70
CA THR A 666 -3.85 -21.26 -7.83
C THR A 666 -4.07 -20.57 -6.49
N ARG A 667 -4.86 -19.50 -6.43
CA ARG A 667 -5.18 -18.78 -5.17
C ARG A 667 -5.99 -19.63 -4.20
N LEU A 668 -6.85 -20.49 -4.74
CA LEU A 668 -7.68 -21.40 -3.95
C LEU A 668 -7.04 -22.79 -3.77
N CYS A 669 -5.85 -23.01 -4.35
CA CYS A 669 -5.20 -24.32 -4.41
C CYS A 669 -6.12 -25.43 -5.00
N LEU A 670 -7.06 -25.07 -5.88
CA LEU A 670 -7.97 -26.04 -6.51
C LEU A 670 -7.42 -26.49 -7.86
N PHE A 671 -7.33 -27.80 -8.07
CA PHE A 671 -6.90 -28.39 -9.33
C PHE A 671 -8.06 -29.12 -9.99
N ASP A 672 -8.26 -28.88 -11.29
CA ASP A 672 -9.18 -29.64 -12.14
C ASP A 672 -8.41 -30.16 -13.37
N GLU A 673 -8.39 -31.48 -13.55
CA GLU A 673 -7.59 -32.12 -14.58
C GLU A 673 -8.12 -31.84 -16.00
N LYS A 674 -9.45 -31.84 -16.17
CA LYS A 674 -10.08 -31.61 -17.48
C LYS A 674 -9.80 -30.19 -17.96
N PHE A 675 -10.04 -29.20 -17.10
CA PHE A 675 -9.69 -27.80 -17.35
C PHE A 675 -8.21 -27.64 -17.70
N THR A 676 -7.33 -28.33 -16.96
CA THR A 676 -5.88 -28.24 -17.17
C THR A 676 -5.47 -28.77 -18.54
N LYS A 677 -6.02 -29.91 -18.98
CA LYS A 677 -5.77 -30.46 -20.32
C LYS A 677 -6.21 -29.48 -21.41
N SER A 678 -7.45 -29.00 -21.35
CA SER A 678 -7.99 -28.03 -22.32
C SER A 678 -7.23 -26.70 -22.34
N LEU A 679 -6.82 -26.20 -21.16
CA LEU A 679 -5.97 -25.00 -21.04
C LEU A 679 -4.68 -25.17 -21.83
N PHE A 680 -3.98 -26.29 -21.67
CA PHE A 680 -2.67 -26.49 -22.28
C PHE A 680 -2.74 -26.86 -23.77
N GLU A 681 -3.80 -27.50 -24.24
CA GLU A 681 -4.11 -27.59 -25.67
C GLU A 681 -4.26 -26.19 -26.28
N LYS A 682 -4.99 -25.32 -25.59
CA LYS A 682 -5.18 -23.93 -26.03
C LYS A 682 -3.89 -23.12 -25.99
N VAL A 683 -3.02 -23.32 -24.99
CA VAL A 683 -1.69 -22.71 -24.94
C VAL A 683 -0.86 -23.13 -26.16
N ARG A 684 -0.83 -24.43 -26.51
CA ARG A 684 -0.11 -24.92 -27.71
C ARG A 684 -0.64 -24.27 -28.99
N ALA A 685 -1.96 -24.14 -29.11
CA ALA A 685 -2.60 -23.51 -30.27
C ALA A 685 -2.29 -22.00 -30.42
N ASN A 686 -1.82 -21.33 -29.36
CA ASN A 686 -1.61 -19.87 -29.32
C ASN A 686 -0.16 -19.49 -28.97
N LYS A 687 0.82 -20.34 -29.31
CA LYS A 687 2.23 -20.20 -28.91
C LYS A 687 2.84 -18.81 -29.16
N GLY A 688 2.54 -18.19 -30.31
CA GLY A 688 3.10 -16.89 -30.70
C GLY A 688 2.50 -15.67 -29.96
N GLU A 689 1.46 -15.87 -29.15
CA GLU A 689 0.81 -14.78 -28.39
C GLU A 689 1.22 -14.74 -26.91
N ILE A 690 2.06 -15.69 -26.46
CA ILE A 690 2.39 -15.86 -25.05
C ILE A 690 3.40 -14.78 -24.62
N ARG A 691 3.00 -13.93 -23.67
CA ARG A 691 3.90 -12.94 -23.06
C ARG A 691 4.64 -13.56 -21.88
N ALA A 692 5.77 -12.97 -21.48
CA ALA A 692 6.55 -13.40 -20.31
C ALA A 692 5.71 -13.57 -19.03
N LYS A 693 4.79 -12.64 -18.76
CA LYS A 693 3.89 -12.73 -17.60
C LYS A 693 2.90 -13.90 -17.69
N ASP A 694 2.48 -14.26 -18.89
CA ASP A 694 1.52 -15.34 -19.13
C ASP A 694 2.23 -16.68 -18.91
N ALA A 695 3.42 -16.85 -19.48
CA ALA A 695 4.29 -18.00 -19.25
C ALA A 695 4.64 -18.17 -17.77
N SER A 696 4.98 -17.09 -17.07
CA SER A 696 5.26 -17.10 -15.63
C SER A 696 4.07 -17.59 -14.79
N VAL A 697 2.85 -17.17 -15.12
CA VAL A 697 1.61 -17.64 -14.46
C VAL A 697 1.32 -19.11 -14.74
N LEU A 698 1.50 -19.55 -15.99
CA LEU A 698 1.27 -20.94 -16.39
C LEU A 698 2.29 -21.90 -15.76
N LEU A 699 3.56 -21.51 -15.71
CA LEU A 699 4.60 -22.25 -14.98
C LEU A 699 4.28 -22.31 -13.49
N HIS A 700 3.85 -21.20 -12.89
CA HIS A 700 3.41 -21.20 -11.50
C HIS A 700 2.22 -22.14 -11.27
N TYR A 701 1.28 -22.23 -12.21
CA TYR A 701 0.15 -23.16 -12.14
C TYR A 701 0.63 -24.62 -12.12
N LEU A 702 1.49 -25.01 -13.06
CA LEU A 702 2.09 -26.36 -13.11
C LEU A 702 2.91 -26.66 -11.86
N ALA A 703 3.75 -25.71 -11.43
CA ALA A 703 4.59 -25.82 -10.24
C ALA A 703 3.80 -25.91 -8.94
N LEU A 704 2.70 -25.15 -8.80
CA LEU A 704 1.88 -25.21 -7.59
C LEU A 704 1.16 -26.56 -7.49
N PHE A 705 0.60 -27.03 -8.61
CA PHE A 705 -0.18 -28.26 -8.60
C PHE A 705 0.67 -29.51 -8.79
N ASP A 706 1.96 -29.39 -9.07
CA ASP A 706 2.84 -30.53 -9.39
C ASP A 706 2.25 -31.40 -10.50
N TYR A 707 1.84 -30.76 -11.60
CA TYR A 707 1.25 -31.44 -12.76
C TYR A 707 2.25 -31.48 -13.91
N SER A 708 2.36 -32.65 -14.57
CA SER A 708 3.17 -32.83 -15.78
C SER A 708 2.24 -32.87 -16.99
N ALA A 709 2.47 -31.99 -17.97
CA ALA A 709 1.63 -31.86 -19.16
C ALA A 709 2.46 -31.98 -20.44
N ASP A 710 2.90 -33.19 -20.81
CA ASP A 710 3.64 -33.51 -22.05
C ASP A 710 4.60 -32.40 -22.54
N GLY A 711 5.69 -32.21 -21.81
CA GLY A 711 6.74 -31.24 -22.15
C GLY A 711 6.37 -29.76 -22.00
N MET A 712 5.17 -29.44 -21.50
CA MET A 712 4.70 -28.05 -21.36
C MET A 712 5.58 -27.20 -20.43
N ASP A 713 6.11 -27.78 -19.35
CA ASP A 713 7.03 -27.06 -18.47
C ASP A 713 8.25 -26.56 -19.25
N GLN A 714 8.84 -27.41 -20.10
CA GLN A 714 9.98 -27.05 -20.95
C GLN A 714 9.58 -26.04 -22.03
N PHE A 715 8.44 -26.22 -22.68
CA PHE A 715 7.91 -25.28 -23.65
C PHE A 715 7.77 -23.87 -23.06
N LEU A 716 7.18 -23.74 -21.86
CA LEU A 716 6.99 -22.45 -21.21
C LEU A 716 8.29 -21.81 -20.72
N VAL A 717 9.30 -22.62 -20.37
CA VAL A 717 10.66 -22.11 -20.09
C VAL A 717 11.28 -21.56 -21.37
N ASN A 718 11.22 -22.29 -22.48
CA ASN A 718 11.80 -21.88 -23.75
C ASN A 718 11.19 -20.58 -24.30
N VAL A 719 9.93 -20.25 -23.95
CA VAL A 719 9.32 -18.95 -24.28
C VAL A 719 10.20 -17.76 -23.87
N PHE A 720 10.97 -17.87 -22.78
CA PHE A 720 11.85 -16.80 -22.32
C PHE A 720 13.14 -16.66 -23.14
N GLU A 721 13.45 -17.63 -24.00
CA GLU A 721 14.64 -17.67 -24.87
C GLU A 721 14.29 -17.48 -26.34
N THR A 722 13.12 -18.00 -26.77
CA THR A 722 12.76 -18.07 -28.19
C THR A 722 11.75 -17.01 -28.61
N GLU A 723 10.86 -16.54 -27.72
CA GLU A 723 9.76 -15.66 -28.09
C GLU A 723 10.14 -14.18 -27.94
N PRO A 724 10.22 -13.38 -29.03
CA PRO A 724 10.67 -12.00 -28.97
C PRO A 724 9.80 -11.12 -28.06
N ILE A 725 8.48 -11.39 -28.02
CA ILE A 725 7.52 -10.67 -27.18
C ILE A 725 7.83 -10.88 -25.70
N ALA A 726 8.17 -12.11 -25.31
CA ALA A 726 8.52 -12.45 -23.94
C ALA A 726 9.86 -11.83 -23.54
N ILE A 727 10.89 -11.99 -24.36
CA ILE A 727 12.23 -11.43 -24.14
C ILE A 727 12.17 -9.91 -23.94
N LYS A 728 11.45 -9.19 -24.83
CA LYS A 728 11.26 -7.74 -24.72
C LYS A 728 10.49 -7.35 -23.44
N SER A 729 9.53 -8.17 -23.02
CA SER A 729 8.75 -7.93 -21.80
C SER A 729 9.60 -8.08 -20.53
N VAL A 730 10.54 -9.02 -20.48
CA VAL A 730 11.44 -9.24 -19.32
C VAL A 730 12.30 -8.02 -19.04
N ILE A 731 12.73 -7.30 -20.08
CA ILE A 731 13.47 -6.03 -19.93
C ILE A 731 12.66 -5.01 -19.10
N LYS A 732 11.34 -4.96 -19.33
CA LYS A 732 10.42 -4.03 -18.65
C LYS A 732 9.82 -4.60 -17.35
N PHE A 733 9.79 -5.90 -17.19
CA PHE A 733 9.21 -6.58 -16.02
C PHE A 733 10.09 -7.78 -15.63
N PRO A 734 11.32 -7.54 -15.13
CA PRO A 734 12.29 -8.60 -14.87
C PRO A 734 11.82 -9.61 -13.82
N GLU A 735 10.89 -9.23 -12.94
CA GLU A 735 10.24 -10.10 -11.96
C GLU A 735 9.47 -11.28 -12.59
N THR A 736 9.08 -11.17 -13.87
CA THR A 736 8.38 -12.26 -14.56
C THR A 736 9.28 -13.46 -14.81
N LEU A 737 10.56 -13.23 -15.15
CA LEU A 737 11.55 -14.28 -15.33
C LEU A 737 11.93 -14.92 -14.00
N THR A 738 12.16 -14.13 -12.95
CA THR A 738 12.53 -14.66 -11.62
C THR A 738 11.44 -15.58 -11.06
N SER A 739 10.17 -15.17 -11.17
CA SER A 739 9.01 -15.97 -10.76
C SER A 739 8.85 -17.25 -11.61
N ALA A 740 9.13 -17.17 -12.92
CA ALA A 740 9.09 -18.32 -13.81
C ALA A 740 10.19 -19.34 -13.47
N LEU A 741 11.43 -18.88 -13.27
CA LEU A 741 12.56 -19.72 -12.87
C LEU A 741 12.34 -20.38 -11.52
N ARG A 742 11.84 -19.66 -10.52
CA ARG A 742 11.43 -20.27 -9.24
C ARG A 742 10.43 -21.41 -9.45
N SER A 743 9.45 -21.21 -10.33
CA SER A 743 8.44 -22.24 -10.62
C SER A 743 9.02 -23.44 -11.36
N ALA A 744 9.92 -23.21 -12.34
CA ALA A 744 10.67 -24.25 -13.03
C ALA A 744 11.52 -25.08 -12.05
N VAL A 745 12.24 -24.42 -11.13
CA VAL A 745 13.07 -25.06 -10.11
C VAL A 745 12.23 -25.90 -9.14
N ILE A 746 11.05 -25.42 -8.73
CA ILE A 746 10.09 -26.24 -7.94
C ILE A 746 9.77 -27.55 -8.68
N ARG A 747 9.56 -27.49 -10.00
CA ARG A 747 9.34 -28.67 -10.86
C ARG A 747 10.61 -29.50 -11.12
N GLY A 748 11.78 -29.03 -10.70
CA GLY A 748 13.06 -29.72 -10.91
C GLY A 748 13.72 -29.42 -12.25
N LEU A 749 13.29 -28.34 -12.91
CA LEU A 749 13.85 -27.85 -14.16
C LEU A 749 14.83 -26.71 -13.88
N TYR A 750 16.03 -26.84 -14.43
CA TYR A 750 17.15 -25.94 -14.18
C TYR A 750 17.70 -25.43 -15.52
N PRO A 751 17.02 -24.47 -16.18
CA PRO A 751 17.54 -23.84 -17.39
C PRO A 751 18.71 -22.93 -17.02
N MET A 752 19.92 -23.52 -16.97
CA MET A 752 21.09 -22.87 -16.39
C MET A 752 21.46 -21.56 -17.09
N GLU A 753 21.31 -21.46 -18.41
CA GLU A 753 21.58 -20.21 -19.14
C GLU A 753 20.69 -19.04 -18.67
N LEU A 754 19.40 -19.29 -18.45
CA LEU A 754 18.48 -18.29 -17.92
C LEU A 754 18.77 -17.97 -16.45
N ILE A 755 19.17 -18.96 -15.65
CA ILE A 755 19.55 -18.78 -14.24
C ILE A 755 20.82 -17.93 -14.14
N ASP A 756 21.84 -18.23 -14.93
CA ASP A 756 23.11 -17.50 -14.96
C ASP A 756 22.89 -16.04 -15.42
N ASN A 757 22.08 -15.84 -16.45
CA ASN A 757 21.67 -14.51 -16.87
C ASN A 757 20.94 -13.77 -15.74
N CYS A 758 20.00 -14.43 -15.06
CA CYS A 758 19.25 -13.87 -13.93
C CYS A 758 20.17 -13.44 -12.78
N PHE A 759 21.19 -14.25 -12.45
CA PHE A 759 22.16 -13.97 -11.38
C PHE A 759 23.24 -12.97 -11.78
N SER A 760 23.36 -12.63 -13.06
CA SER A 760 24.32 -11.64 -13.52
C SER A 760 24.06 -10.26 -12.91
N SER A 761 25.14 -9.53 -12.62
CA SER A 761 25.07 -8.14 -12.15
C SER A 761 24.28 -7.24 -13.12
N LYS A 762 24.40 -7.50 -14.43
CA LYS A 762 23.67 -6.80 -15.49
C LYS A 762 22.16 -6.99 -15.36
N PHE A 763 21.69 -8.18 -15.03
CA PHE A 763 20.26 -8.43 -14.86
C PHE A 763 19.74 -7.90 -13.53
N ILE A 764 20.46 -8.13 -12.43
CA ILE A 764 20.08 -7.64 -11.09
C ILE A 764 19.98 -6.12 -11.06
N SER A 765 20.86 -5.39 -11.78
CA SER A 765 20.81 -3.92 -11.85
C SER A 765 19.49 -3.37 -12.44
N ARG A 766 18.70 -4.18 -13.17
CA ARG A 766 17.37 -3.79 -13.66
C ARG A 766 16.36 -3.52 -12.54
N PHE A 767 16.64 -3.99 -11.33
CA PHE A 767 15.82 -3.75 -10.15
C PHE A 767 16.22 -2.50 -9.35
N ALA A 768 17.30 -1.80 -9.71
CA ALA A 768 17.80 -0.65 -8.94
C ALA A 768 16.75 0.45 -8.73
N ASN A 769 15.96 0.76 -9.77
CA ASN A 769 14.92 1.80 -9.73
C ASN A 769 13.51 1.23 -9.45
N ARG A 770 13.41 0.01 -8.91
CA ARG A 770 12.13 -0.63 -8.57
C ARG A 770 11.88 -0.51 -7.08
N HIS A 771 10.60 -0.34 -6.71
CA HIS A 771 10.18 -0.34 -5.30
C HIS A 771 10.36 -1.73 -4.61
N TYR A 772 10.63 -2.80 -5.37
CA TYR A 772 10.76 -4.16 -4.85
C TYR A 772 11.79 -4.98 -5.64
N PHE A 773 12.53 -5.83 -4.94
CA PHE A 773 13.43 -6.84 -5.49
C PHE A 773 12.98 -8.24 -4.99
N PRO A 774 12.83 -9.24 -5.88
CA PRO A 774 12.30 -10.55 -5.53
C PRO A 774 13.35 -11.46 -4.85
N PHE A 775 13.93 -11.02 -3.73
CA PHE A 775 15.00 -11.73 -3.02
C PHE A 775 14.64 -13.20 -2.71
N LEU A 776 13.40 -13.45 -2.30
CA LEU A 776 12.91 -14.80 -1.99
C LEU A 776 12.98 -15.76 -3.18
N ASP A 777 12.79 -15.25 -4.40
CA ASP A 777 12.87 -16.08 -5.60
C ASP A 777 14.33 -16.39 -5.93
N TYR A 778 15.20 -15.39 -5.88
CA TYR A 778 16.65 -15.55 -6.07
C TYR A 778 17.25 -16.53 -5.07
N TYR A 779 16.95 -16.34 -3.79
CA TYR A 779 17.45 -17.20 -2.72
C TYR A 779 16.92 -18.63 -2.84
N PHE A 780 15.67 -18.78 -3.25
CA PHE A 780 15.10 -20.10 -3.53
C PHE A 780 15.80 -20.80 -4.69
N ILE A 781 16.06 -20.10 -5.78
CA ILE A 781 16.77 -20.64 -6.95
C ILE A 781 18.19 -21.03 -6.55
N ASP A 782 18.93 -20.15 -5.87
CA ASP A 782 20.34 -20.39 -5.50
C ASP A 782 20.51 -21.61 -4.58
N CYS A 783 19.72 -21.69 -3.50
CA CYS A 783 19.76 -22.86 -2.61
C CYS A 783 19.32 -24.14 -3.32
N SER A 784 18.35 -24.06 -4.22
CA SER A 784 17.90 -25.25 -4.97
C SER A 784 18.96 -25.72 -5.98
N VAL A 785 19.67 -24.79 -6.64
CA VAL A 785 20.84 -25.10 -7.48
C VAL A 785 21.92 -25.75 -6.63
N ALA A 786 22.23 -25.21 -5.45
CA ALA A 786 23.20 -25.83 -4.53
C ALA A 786 22.85 -27.28 -4.18
N ILE A 787 21.57 -27.56 -3.96
CA ILE A 787 21.09 -28.89 -3.53
C ILE A 787 20.99 -29.86 -4.70
N GLU A 788 20.47 -29.45 -5.86
CA GLU A 788 20.08 -30.39 -6.93
C GLU A 788 20.98 -30.32 -8.17
N LYS A 789 21.85 -29.30 -8.26
CA LYS A 789 22.76 -28.99 -9.36
C LYS A 789 24.09 -28.40 -8.87
N SER A 790 24.66 -29.00 -7.81
CA SER A 790 25.85 -28.50 -7.08
C SER A 790 27.03 -28.13 -7.98
N ASP A 791 27.19 -28.83 -9.11
CA ASP A 791 28.37 -28.72 -9.98
C ASP A 791 28.10 -27.84 -11.22
N SER A 792 27.00 -27.07 -11.26
CA SER A 792 26.55 -26.38 -12.48
C SER A 792 26.26 -24.90 -12.28
N GLY A 793 26.74 -24.10 -13.23
CA GLY A 793 26.38 -22.69 -13.45
C GLY A 793 26.90 -21.71 -12.40
N LEU A 794 26.46 -20.46 -12.56
CA LEU A 794 26.80 -19.36 -11.67
C LEU A 794 25.97 -19.47 -10.39
N ARG A 795 26.62 -19.26 -9.24
CA ARG A 795 25.94 -19.10 -7.95
C ARG A 795 25.58 -17.62 -7.72
N LEU A 796 24.55 -17.39 -6.90
CA LEU A 796 24.11 -16.03 -6.59
C LEU A 796 25.18 -15.30 -5.78
N ASP A 797 25.70 -14.21 -6.34
CA ASP A 797 26.62 -13.34 -5.61
C ASP A 797 25.88 -12.26 -4.81
N PHE A 798 25.91 -12.41 -3.49
CA PHE A 798 25.26 -11.51 -2.55
C PHE A 798 25.80 -10.07 -2.62
N LYS A 799 26.99 -9.85 -3.20
CA LYS A 799 27.54 -8.50 -3.39
C LYS A 799 26.71 -7.67 -4.37
N HIS A 800 26.08 -8.32 -5.35
CA HIS A 800 25.26 -7.66 -6.36
C HIS A 800 23.84 -7.38 -5.91
N LEU A 801 23.40 -7.94 -4.78
CA LEU A 801 22.08 -7.68 -4.23
C LEU A 801 21.96 -6.24 -3.71
N PRO A 802 20.81 -5.57 -3.91
CA PRO A 802 20.59 -4.22 -3.40
C PRO A 802 20.76 -4.17 -1.87
N ASN A 803 21.47 -3.15 -1.38
CA ASN A 803 21.83 -3.01 0.04
C ASN A 803 20.61 -2.96 0.99
N SER A 804 19.43 -2.61 0.49
CA SER A 804 18.16 -2.61 1.24
C SER A 804 17.70 -4.00 1.71
N PHE A 805 18.27 -5.10 1.18
CA PHE A 805 17.88 -6.48 1.52
C PHE A 805 18.87 -7.23 2.40
N LYS A 806 20.16 -6.83 2.42
CA LYS A 806 21.18 -7.41 3.33
C LYS A 806 20.77 -7.30 4.81
N TYR A 807 19.89 -6.34 5.12
CA TYR A 807 19.37 -6.08 6.47
C TYR A 807 17.92 -6.53 6.71
N LYS A 808 17.21 -7.13 5.73
CA LYS A 808 15.85 -7.67 5.95
C LYS A 808 15.82 -9.15 6.31
N SER A 809 16.97 -9.83 6.27
CA SER A 809 17.12 -11.26 6.58
C SER A 809 16.56 -11.65 7.96
N ARG A 810 16.63 -10.77 8.96
CA ARG A 810 16.09 -11.01 10.31
C ARG A 810 14.56 -10.90 10.44
N ASP A 811 13.89 -10.12 9.58
CA ASP A 811 12.41 -10.00 9.59
C ASP A 811 11.72 -11.11 8.78
N MET A 812 12.49 -11.90 8.02
CA MET A 812 11.97 -13.00 7.20
C MET A 812 11.68 -14.27 8.01
N TYR A 813 12.05 -14.30 9.30
CA TYR A 813 11.57 -15.32 10.22
C TYR A 813 10.08 -15.04 10.47
N THR A 814 9.22 -15.84 9.85
CA THR A 814 7.77 -15.80 10.10
C THR A 814 7.55 -15.89 11.60
N VAL A 815 6.95 -14.85 12.20
CA VAL A 815 6.30 -14.98 13.50
C VAL A 815 5.34 -16.14 13.35
N VAL A 816 5.61 -17.24 14.08
CA VAL A 816 4.73 -18.39 14.08
C VAL A 816 3.42 -17.90 14.68
N ASP A 817 2.34 -17.96 13.91
CA ASP A 817 1.00 -17.70 14.42
C ASP A 817 0.70 -18.77 15.47
N ASP A 818 0.75 -18.36 16.74
CA ASP A 818 0.65 -19.26 17.89
C ASP A 818 -0.66 -20.05 17.91
N ASP A 819 -1.69 -19.57 17.22
CA ASP A 819 -3.03 -20.19 17.15
C ASP A 819 -3.31 -21.01 15.88
N SER A 820 -2.33 -21.16 14.98
CA SER A 820 -2.55 -21.86 13.71
C SER A 820 -2.89 -23.34 13.91
N ILE A 821 -3.85 -23.87 13.13
CA ILE A 821 -4.21 -25.31 13.12
C ILE A 821 -2.97 -26.18 12.87
N TYR A 822 -2.04 -25.69 12.06
CA TYR A 822 -0.81 -26.39 11.75
C TYR A 822 0.13 -26.54 12.96
N LYS A 823 0.26 -25.49 13.78
CA LYS A 823 0.99 -25.59 15.05
C LYS A 823 0.31 -26.56 16.02
N LYS A 824 -1.02 -26.59 16.07
CA LYS A 824 -1.78 -27.55 16.89
C LYS A 824 -1.53 -29.00 16.47
N ILE A 825 -1.50 -29.29 15.17
CA ILE A 825 -1.11 -30.61 14.64
C ILE A 825 0.27 -31.01 15.17
N HIS A 826 1.26 -30.11 15.10
CA HIS A 826 2.61 -30.37 15.60
C HIS A 826 2.64 -30.61 17.11
N CYS A 827 1.94 -29.78 17.90
CA CYS A 827 1.85 -29.98 19.36
C CYS A 827 1.25 -31.35 19.72
N HIS A 828 0.20 -31.79 19.01
CA HIS A 828 -0.38 -33.12 19.22
C HIS A 828 0.61 -34.24 18.90
N ILE A 829 1.38 -34.11 17.81
CA ILE A 829 2.40 -35.10 17.44
C ILE A 829 3.52 -35.13 18.49
N ALA A 830 4.01 -33.96 18.92
CA ALA A 830 5.07 -33.85 19.91
C ALA A 830 4.69 -34.47 21.27
N ASP A 831 3.47 -34.22 21.74
CA ASP A 831 2.96 -34.81 23.00
C ASP A 831 2.81 -36.33 22.90
N ALA A 832 2.21 -36.83 21.80
CA ALA A 832 2.00 -38.27 21.59
C ALA A 832 3.34 -39.03 21.47
N VAL A 833 4.25 -38.53 20.65
CA VAL A 833 5.57 -39.14 20.45
C VAL A 833 6.41 -39.05 21.71
N GLY A 834 6.43 -37.89 22.39
CA GLY A 834 7.19 -37.67 23.62
C GLY A 834 6.78 -38.63 24.74
N LYS A 835 5.47 -38.79 24.98
CA LYS A 835 4.93 -39.73 25.96
C LYS A 835 5.35 -41.17 25.66
N ARG A 836 5.26 -41.60 24.40
CA ARG A 836 5.52 -42.99 24.03
C ARG A 836 7.01 -43.34 23.99
N LEU A 837 7.86 -42.42 23.53
CA LEU A 837 9.32 -42.56 23.53
C LEU A 837 9.96 -42.23 24.89
N ARG A 838 9.18 -41.77 25.87
CA ARG A 838 9.64 -41.30 27.20
C ARG A 838 10.73 -40.23 27.08
N CYS A 839 10.60 -39.34 26.10
CA CYS A 839 11.52 -38.24 25.88
C CYS A 839 10.84 -36.88 26.13
N SER A 840 11.65 -35.84 26.37
CA SER A 840 11.15 -34.47 26.48
C SER A 840 10.43 -34.07 25.18
N THR A 841 9.33 -33.33 25.26
CA THR A 841 8.65 -32.79 24.08
C THR A 841 9.55 -31.87 23.25
N ALA A 842 10.62 -31.32 23.84
CA ALA A 842 11.65 -30.56 23.14
C ALA A 842 12.50 -31.43 22.18
N ALA A 843 12.46 -32.76 22.28
CA ALA A 843 13.08 -33.68 21.32
C ALA A 843 12.35 -33.73 19.98
N VAL A 844 11.09 -33.28 19.96
CA VAL A 844 10.26 -33.17 18.75
C VAL A 844 10.18 -31.70 18.36
N GLN A 845 11.12 -31.27 17.51
CA GLN A 845 11.37 -29.88 17.19
C GLN A 845 10.38 -29.34 16.16
N PHE A 846 10.07 -28.04 16.24
CA PHE A 846 9.33 -27.30 15.22
C PHE A 846 10.24 -26.25 14.58
N CYS A 847 10.85 -26.58 13.45
CA CYS A 847 11.88 -25.72 12.85
C CYS A 847 11.87 -25.77 11.33
N ARG A 848 12.66 -24.90 10.70
CA ARG A 848 12.87 -24.90 9.25
C ARG A 848 13.91 -25.95 8.91
N ILE A 849 13.62 -26.83 7.97
CA ILE A 849 14.53 -27.89 7.54
C ILE A 849 15.46 -27.50 6.40
N LEU A 850 15.11 -26.45 5.64
CA LEU A 850 15.87 -25.94 4.51
C LEU A 850 15.94 -24.40 4.56
N PRO A 851 17.06 -23.79 4.14
CA PRO A 851 17.30 -22.35 4.30
C PRO A 851 16.32 -21.47 3.52
N HIS A 852 15.91 -21.86 2.31
CA HIS A 852 15.04 -21.11 1.39
C HIS A 852 13.54 -21.39 1.58
N PHE A 853 13.19 -22.20 2.57
CA PHE A 853 11.82 -22.63 2.87
C PHE A 853 11.41 -22.10 4.26
N PHE A 854 10.54 -21.10 4.28
CA PHE A 854 10.22 -20.39 5.52
C PHE A 854 9.16 -21.08 6.39
N ALA A 855 8.32 -21.97 5.83
CA ALA A 855 7.36 -22.72 6.64
C ALA A 855 8.06 -23.80 7.49
N PHE A 856 7.60 -23.99 8.73
CA PHE A 856 8.22 -24.88 9.71
C PHE A 856 7.67 -26.30 9.55
N ASP A 857 8.48 -27.29 9.93
CA ASP A 857 8.14 -28.70 9.93
C ASP A 857 8.48 -29.33 11.29
N THR A 858 7.87 -30.48 11.57
CA THR A 858 8.19 -31.30 12.72
C THR A 858 9.43 -32.13 12.44
N VAL A 859 10.44 -32.06 13.29
CA VAL A 859 11.72 -32.76 13.10
C VAL A 859 12.11 -33.50 14.37
N ILE A 860 12.59 -34.73 14.22
CA ILE A 860 13.19 -35.53 15.28
C ILE A 860 14.62 -35.84 14.84
N ARG A 861 15.58 -35.59 15.71
CA ARG A 861 17.02 -35.72 15.41
C ARG A 861 17.65 -36.72 16.37
N PHE A 862 18.48 -37.60 15.82
CA PHE A 862 19.30 -38.52 16.58
C PHE A 862 20.77 -38.31 16.23
N ARG A 863 21.65 -38.34 17.22
CA ARG A 863 23.10 -38.29 17.05
C ARG A 863 23.70 -39.38 17.91
N ASP A 864 24.49 -40.25 17.29
CA ASP A 864 25.07 -41.44 17.93
C ASP A 864 24.04 -42.36 18.65
N GLY A 865 22.78 -42.33 18.20
CA GLY A 865 21.67 -43.11 18.76
C GLY A 865 20.82 -42.39 19.82
N ASP A 866 21.27 -41.23 20.32
CA ASP A 866 20.56 -40.42 21.31
C ASP A 866 19.84 -39.23 20.70
N PHE A 867 18.83 -38.67 21.39
CA PHE A 867 18.10 -37.49 20.93
C PHE A 867 18.99 -36.23 20.88
N ASP A 868 19.06 -35.59 19.72
CA ASP A 868 19.73 -34.31 19.56
C ASP A 868 18.74 -33.15 19.77
N MET A 869 18.90 -32.46 20.90
CA MET A 869 18.04 -31.36 21.34
C MET A 869 18.47 -30.00 20.77
N THR A 870 19.59 -29.92 20.03
CA THR A 870 20.07 -28.67 19.46
C THR A 870 19.11 -28.17 18.37
N GLN A 871 18.83 -26.87 18.33
CA GLN A 871 17.91 -26.33 17.32
C GLN A 871 18.59 -26.21 15.96
N LEU A 872 17.91 -26.70 14.91
CA LEU A 872 18.34 -26.48 13.54
C LEU A 872 18.11 -25.00 13.15
N GLN A 873 19.19 -24.26 12.91
CA GLN A 873 19.12 -22.84 12.54
C GLN A 873 19.87 -22.58 11.23
N TYR A 874 19.19 -21.92 10.30
CA TYR A 874 19.77 -21.48 9.03
C TYR A 874 19.84 -19.96 8.96
N GLU A 875 21.03 -19.48 8.61
CA GLU A 875 21.29 -18.09 8.27
C GLU A 875 20.99 -17.83 6.79
N ILE A 876 20.81 -16.55 6.43
CA ILE A 876 20.68 -16.15 5.03
C ILE A 876 22.06 -15.88 4.47
N LYS A 877 22.60 -16.86 3.74
CA LYS A 877 23.91 -16.82 3.08
C LYS A 877 23.91 -17.75 1.86
N ALA A 878 24.92 -17.67 1.02
CA ALA A 878 25.15 -18.69 0.01
C ALA A 878 25.57 -20.00 0.69
N TYR A 879 24.97 -21.13 0.32
CA TYR A 879 25.31 -22.46 0.83
C TYR A 879 25.93 -23.30 -0.29
N ASN A 880 26.94 -24.10 0.04
CA ASN A 880 27.30 -25.26 -0.79
C ASN A 880 26.46 -26.49 -0.39
N ARG A 881 26.59 -27.60 -1.14
CA ARG A 881 25.80 -28.81 -0.88
C ARG A 881 26.22 -29.45 0.44
N GLU A 882 27.52 -29.49 0.71
CA GLU A 882 28.14 -30.15 1.85
C GLU A 882 27.67 -29.56 3.17
N GLU A 883 27.53 -28.23 3.25
CA GLU A 883 26.98 -27.50 4.41
C GLU A 883 25.52 -27.86 4.72
N LEU A 884 24.78 -28.38 3.74
CA LEU A 884 23.36 -28.72 3.87
C LEU A 884 23.14 -30.23 4.07
N LEU A 885 24.14 -31.07 3.82
CA LEU A 885 24.03 -32.52 4.03
C LEU A 885 23.77 -32.83 5.50
N VAL A 886 22.91 -33.83 5.73
CA VAL A 886 22.78 -34.43 7.05
C VAL A 886 24.10 -35.14 7.37
N PRO A 887 24.75 -34.80 8.50
CA PRO A 887 26.00 -35.45 8.91
C PRO A 887 25.87 -36.97 9.04
N ALA A 888 26.94 -37.72 8.78
CA ALA A 888 26.91 -39.18 8.79
C ALA A 888 26.65 -39.80 10.19
N ASP A 889 27.00 -39.07 11.25
CA ASP A 889 26.74 -39.36 12.66
C ASP A 889 25.31 -38.99 13.10
N GLU A 890 24.52 -38.39 12.21
CA GLU A 890 23.20 -37.85 12.52
C GLU A 890 22.07 -38.48 11.68
N ILE A 891 20.93 -38.75 12.30
CA ILE A 891 19.68 -39.11 11.62
C ILE A 891 18.67 -38.00 11.84
N ARG A 892 18.21 -37.37 10.76
CA ARG A 892 17.13 -36.37 10.80
C ARG A 892 15.85 -36.94 10.18
N ILE A 893 14.79 -37.04 10.98
CA ILE A 893 13.47 -37.50 10.55
C ILE A 893 12.53 -36.29 10.51
N VAL A 894 11.92 -36.02 9.36
CA VAL A 894 10.91 -34.96 9.19
C VAL A 894 9.54 -35.57 9.07
N LEU A 895 8.58 -35.06 9.84
CA LEU A 895 7.17 -35.43 9.72
C LEU A 895 6.44 -34.39 8.86
N PHE A 896 6.11 -34.78 7.64
CA PHE A 896 5.34 -33.95 6.71
C PHE A 896 3.84 -34.16 6.94
N ALA A 897 3.24 -33.28 7.74
CA ALA A 897 1.78 -33.26 7.91
C ALA A 897 1.08 -32.63 6.70
N GLU A 898 0.30 -33.44 5.97
CA GLU A 898 -0.54 -33.05 4.84
C GLU A 898 -1.81 -32.32 5.33
N HIS A 899 -1.83 -31.00 5.21
CA HIS A 899 -2.96 -30.18 5.65
C HIS A 899 -3.08 -28.85 4.88
N ASN A 900 -4.30 -28.48 4.48
CA ASN A 900 -4.68 -27.21 3.82
C ASN A 900 -3.67 -26.71 2.79
N ASN A 901 -3.02 -25.54 3.00
CA ASN A 901 -2.11 -24.87 2.07
C ASN A 901 -0.85 -25.68 1.68
N ARG A 902 -0.80 -26.97 2.02
CA ARG A 902 0.21 -27.95 1.61
C ARG A 902 -0.33 -29.00 0.63
N CYS A 903 -1.65 -29.07 0.42
CA CYS A 903 -2.33 -30.01 -0.46
C CYS A 903 -3.25 -29.28 -1.45
N ARG A 904 -3.57 -29.92 -2.58
CA ARG A 904 -4.64 -29.44 -3.45
C ARG A 904 -5.95 -29.49 -2.68
N LEU A 905 -6.74 -28.42 -2.77
CA LEU A 905 -7.98 -28.24 -2.03
C LEU A 905 -8.90 -29.45 -2.21
N HIS A 906 -9.47 -29.93 -1.10
CA HIS A 906 -10.33 -31.14 -1.02
C HIS A 906 -9.63 -32.47 -1.35
N THR A 907 -8.30 -32.52 -1.37
CA THR A 907 -7.53 -33.75 -1.61
C THR A 907 -6.37 -33.90 -0.62
N HIS A 908 -5.74 -35.08 -0.63
CA HIS A 908 -4.48 -35.34 0.04
C HIS A 908 -3.26 -35.16 -0.88
N VAL A 909 -3.45 -34.73 -2.13
CA VAL A 909 -2.34 -34.59 -3.08
C VAL A 909 -1.49 -33.37 -2.69
N PRO A 910 -0.20 -33.52 -2.36
CA PRO A 910 0.62 -32.38 -1.95
C PRO A 910 0.84 -31.38 -3.08
N LEU A 911 0.94 -30.10 -2.73
CA LEU A 911 1.30 -29.03 -3.66
C LEU A 911 2.79 -29.12 -4.03
N GLY A 912 3.17 -28.60 -5.19
CA GLY A 912 4.53 -28.79 -5.70
C GLY A 912 5.62 -28.13 -4.87
N HIS A 913 5.33 -27.08 -4.10
CA HIS A 913 6.32 -26.56 -3.14
C HIS A 913 6.60 -27.53 -1.98
N VAL A 914 5.63 -28.37 -1.60
CA VAL A 914 5.82 -29.45 -0.62
C VAL A 914 6.61 -30.59 -1.26
N GLN A 915 6.31 -30.92 -2.52
CA GLN A 915 7.06 -31.94 -3.27
C GLN A 915 8.52 -31.53 -3.48
N ALA A 916 8.79 -30.29 -3.88
CA ALA A 916 10.14 -29.75 -4.01
C ALA A 916 10.89 -29.77 -2.67
N ARG A 917 10.23 -29.36 -1.58
CA ARG A 917 10.80 -29.42 -0.23
C ARG A 917 11.18 -30.86 0.15
N LYS A 918 10.27 -31.81 -0.07
CA LYS A 918 10.49 -33.25 0.20
C LYS A 918 11.64 -33.80 -0.65
N ARG A 919 11.63 -33.54 -1.96
CA ARG A 919 12.68 -33.96 -2.90
C ARG A 919 14.06 -33.48 -2.46
N GLN A 920 14.17 -32.21 -2.11
CA GLN A 920 15.43 -31.60 -1.66
C GLN A 920 15.88 -32.12 -0.29
N ALA A 921 14.97 -32.31 0.66
CA ALA A 921 15.29 -32.88 1.96
C ALA A 921 15.85 -34.31 1.83
N ILE A 922 15.24 -35.15 1.01
CA ILE A 922 15.72 -36.52 0.76
C ILE A 922 17.11 -36.52 0.15
N GLN A 923 17.38 -35.64 -0.82
CA GLN A 923 18.71 -35.51 -1.43
C GLN A 923 19.80 -35.07 -0.45
N LEU A 924 19.42 -34.40 0.64
CA LEU A 924 20.32 -34.00 1.71
C LEU A 924 20.48 -35.08 2.80
N GLY A 925 19.74 -36.19 2.74
CA GLY A 925 19.85 -37.29 3.68
C GLY A 925 18.77 -37.34 4.77
N TYR A 926 17.78 -36.44 4.73
CA TYR A 926 16.64 -36.52 5.65
C TYR A 926 15.79 -37.76 5.38
N LYS A 927 15.26 -38.35 6.46
CA LYS A 927 14.18 -39.35 6.40
C LYS A 927 12.84 -38.64 6.49
N VAL A 928 11.85 -39.08 5.72
CA VAL A 928 10.55 -38.42 5.61
C VAL A 928 9.44 -39.38 6.04
N ILE A 929 8.57 -38.92 6.93
CA ILE A 929 7.32 -39.59 7.27
C ILE A 929 6.17 -38.68 6.82
N GLU A 930 5.32 -39.16 5.94
CA GLU A 930 4.11 -38.45 5.51
C GLU A 930 2.95 -38.79 6.46
N LEU A 931 2.25 -37.77 6.96
CA LEU A 931 1.16 -37.89 7.93
C LEU A 931 -0.12 -37.23 7.41
N ASN A 932 -1.27 -37.86 7.64
CA ASN A 932 -2.56 -37.24 7.36
C ASN A 932 -2.91 -36.13 8.38
N GLY A 933 -2.52 -34.90 8.07
CA GLY A 933 -2.73 -33.74 8.94
C GLY A 933 -4.19 -33.38 9.17
N TYR A 934 -5.11 -33.70 8.23
CA TYR A 934 -6.55 -33.49 8.41
C TYR A 934 -7.14 -34.35 9.52
N LYS A 935 -6.63 -35.58 9.68
CA LYS A 935 -7.03 -36.48 10.77
C LYS A 935 -6.55 -35.96 12.13
N ILE A 936 -5.27 -35.56 12.21
CA ILE A 936 -4.61 -35.07 13.43
C ILE A 936 -5.18 -33.71 13.88
N ALA A 937 -5.62 -32.88 12.95
CA ALA A 937 -6.24 -31.59 13.25
C ALA A 937 -7.57 -31.74 14.01
N ARG A 938 -8.31 -32.83 13.79
CA ARG A 938 -9.64 -33.07 14.38
C ARG A 938 -9.56 -33.73 15.75
N ARG A 939 -8.59 -34.63 15.94
CA ARG A 939 -8.35 -35.31 17.22
C ARG A 939 -6.86 -35.65 17.37
N PRO A 940 -6.35 -35.73 18.61
CA PRO A 940 -5.03 -36.32 18.87
C PRO A 940 -4.91 -37.74 18.30
N LEU A 941 -3.67 -38.16 18.03
CA LEU A 941 -3.36 -39.54 17.67
C LEU A 941 -3.78 -40.47 18.82
N ASN A 942 -4.41 -41.60 18.50
CA ASN A 942 -4.71 -42.61 19.50
C ASN A 942 -3.48 -43.49 19.78
N ASP A 943 -3.57 -44.38 20.77
CA ASP A 943 -2.42 -45.20 21.20
C ASP A 943 -1.90 -46.13 20.08
N VAL A 944 -2.78 -46.65 19.23
CA VAL A 944 -2.42 -47.52 18.10
C VAL A 944 -1.67 -46.74 17.03
N GLU A 945 -2.20 -45.59 16.62
CA GLU A 945 -1.59 -44.69 15.63
C GLU A 945 -0.25 -44.16 16.14
N THR A 946 -0.17 -43.82 17.44
CA THR A 946 1.07 -43.38 18.09
C THR A 946 2.10 -44.50 18.13
N ALA A 947 1.71 -45.73 18.47
CA ALA A 947 2.60 -46.89 18.46
C ALA A 947 3.12 -47.18 17.04
N GLN A 948 2.27 -47.08 16.01
CA GLN A 948 2.69 -47.23 14.62
C GLN A 948 3.71 -46.17 14.21
N LEU A 949 3.45 -44.89 14.52
CA LEU A 949 4.37 -43.79 14.23
C LEU A 949 5.73 -44.00 14.91
N VAL A 950 5.73 -44.36 16.19
CA VAL A 950 6.96 -44.61 16.96
C VAL A 950 7.74 -45.81 16.43
N ASN A 951 7.06 -46.88 16.03
CA ASN A 951 7.72 -48.03 15.40
C ASN A 951 8.43 -47.63 14.10
N VAL A 952 7.82 -46.79 13.26
CA VAL A 952 8.47 -46.27 12.04
C VAL A 952 9.67 -45.39 12.38
N ILE A 953 9.57 -44.53 13.40
CA ILE A 953 10.69 -43.70 13.88
C ILE A 953 11.86 -44.60 14.34
N GLN A 954 11.58 -45.64 15.12
CA GLN A 954 12.60 -46.58 15.62
C GLN A 954 13.21 -47.42 14.50
N GLN A 955 12.42 -47.81 13.48
CA GLN A 955 12.95 -48.50 12.29
C GLN A 955 14.02 -47.66 11.58
N PHE A 956 13.79 -46.35 11.44
CA PHE A 956 14.80 -45.45 10.86
C PHE A 956 16.07 -45.35 11.71
N CYS A 957 15.97 -45.45 13.04
CA CYS A 957 17.12 -45.44 13.94
C CYS A 957 17.92 -46.75 13.87
N ASN A 958 17.23 -47.89 13.76
CA ASN A 958 17.84 -49.22 13.82
C ASN A 958 18.40 -49.69 12.47
N SER A 959 17.92 -49.16 11.33
CA SER A 959 18.39 -49.60 10.03
C SER A 959 19.75 -48.97 9.68
N LYS A 960 20.85 -49.73 9.84
CA LYS A 960 22.17 -49.36 9.27
C LYS A 960 22.22 -49.42 7.74
N ALA A 961 21.15 -49.85 7.04
CA ALA A 961 21.08 -49.88 5.58
C ALA A 961 19.66 -49.63 5.03
N LYS A 962 19.59 -48.84 3.94
CA LYS A 962 18.53 -48.72 2.89
C LYS A 962 17.04 -48.88 3.31
N ALA A 963 16.61 -48.44 4.49
CA ALA A 963 15.17 -48.19 4.71
C ALA A 963 14.70 -47.11 3.72
N SER A 964 13.51 -47.29 3.11
CA SER A 964 12.91 -46.30 2.21
C SER A 964 12.98 -44.92 2.83
N SER A 965 13.57 -43.95 2.14
CA SER A 965 13.67 -42.56 2.63
C SER A 965 12.30 -41.91 2.92
N ILE A 966 11.22 -42.52 2.44
CA ILE A 966 9.83 -42.08 2.63
C ILE A 966 9.02 -43.25 3.20
N VAL A 967 8.29 -43.00 4.28
CA VAL A 967 7.25 -43.89 4.79
C VAL A 967 5.96 -43.10 4.96
N ARG A 968 4.83 -43.66 4.51
CA ARG A 968 3.50 -43.10 4.79
C ARG A 968 2.95 -43.72 6.06
N ALA A 969 2.59 -42.89 7.03
CA ALA A 969 1.97 -43.33 8.26
C ALA A 969 0.55 -42.76 8.36
N PHE A 970 -0.43 -43.69 8.27
CA PHE A 970 -1.89 -43.56 8.45
C PHE A 970 -2.66 -42.49 7.67
#